data_AF-A0A496RM78-F1
#
_entry.id   AF-A0A496RM78-F1
#
_cell.length_a   1.000
_cell.length_b   1.000
_cell.length_c   1.000
_cell.angle_alpha   90.00
_cell.angle_beta   90.00
_cell.angle_gamma   90.00
#
_symmetry.space_group_name_H-M   'P 1'
#
loop_
_entity.id
_entity.type
_entity.pdbx_description
1 polymer ?
#
loop_
_entity_poly.entity_id
_entity_poly.type
_entity_poly.pdbx_seq_one_letter_code
_entity_poly.pdbx_strand_id
1 'polypeptide(L)'
;MIKIKINEFKVKGYDASKVRDDQLRDDWRLLCAKYSVMKKGGKTEFAKIEDLIEFAEKVMREMLKRKIIVFHPDKMKKSSLELLKKILNRIGKKLSDVTESLKLKNEKDVVYIPDFVCQIGSSVKKDNYEDIDILFRRPPRDPSLEVLIAKTLGRQNKDYHWVYNPEGPHDDYVPLFDLVLRAKDKGIVKVNENRNGNEEKKVIKLNLGCGDNKLPGFVNIDITGHPDLYWDLEHGIPFPNDSVDYVLAKHSLEHLSNHFFIMSEIWRVLKPGGIFEFEFPSTKGQGAFGNPTHKSLWNAVTIQFFCEDNLRKSHFIYPKFEIEKLEEYDDPEWDVVYLVGKLRCVKNSGIDEVLESKNLKPLQIFTPLKTSSGYTMQEYYDIKTFVDKWADAYLKRGKKIDTEIKYNGWRTVLQKDNGNTLIYFEDSKRDRSNQFPDLVADLKVIDKPVILDAELGAIGPGGKVIARKDLAYWGTTKDKVYRKFETPAGVKGTLVCHVFDCLYYDDKDLHNEPWTTRREQLENIFAKYDFKIFKLSPKNISDNKADLIKDIQKVSKVEGSEGAVCKVTDSTYPLTGQTPAWAKIKTIVEFKVQVIKRNPVKGTTNVFNYTVGYLSKGKLETLGKTFNTTVKANPGDILTITAQEIIPKFKDGRWLIGAVVPAVRDIELARKNPETAEEIIKRAYAAGILQISPDVRDELKKSKLISSSESFAIIEAKKEGEAGERGNITITKGMKGDGVLQLHIMGLTEDGVKKIMRNSLRIMAAVRKGLKPFRDIMQSLISAGCHIDLRLHPSGMNYWEGGEILIGNIKGLDKLADYKPGDSLRFMWKQPRKGEGEAEVIRGPLSWLDFGKKSPAIFEPGEVGAFSKSYAVMIIIDFIDWKAHKQEEHIKEFEFNFTRNKNLSGRWLFMYAPIADGKRIWIAKRPKDQTFFKDE
;
A
#
# COMPACT_ATOMS: atom_id res chain seq x y z
N MET A 1 -15.88 11.85 29.30
CA MET A 1 -14.87 12.00 30.39
C MET A 1 -15.39 11.30 31.63
N ILE A 2 -14.93 10.08 31.90
CA ILE A 2 -15.21 9.40 33.18
C ILE A 2 -14.05 9.77 34.12
N LYS A 3 -14.31 10.57 35.15
CA LYS A 3 -13.35 10.86 36.22
C LYS A 3 -13.22 9.61 37.09
N ILE A 4 -12.13 8.85 36.90
CA ILE A 4 -11.74 7.82 37.87
C ILE A 4 -11.35 8.56 39.16
N LYS A 5 -12.14 8.36 40.22
CA LYS A 5 -11.76 8.78 41.58
C LYS A 5 -10.49 8.01 41.95
N ILE A 6 -9.38 8.72 42.12
CA ILE A 6 -8.15 8.17 42.70
C ILE A 6 -8.50 7.77 44.13
N ASN A 7 -8.42 6.48 44.46
CA ASN A 7 -8.58 6.02 45.84
C ASN A 7 -7.49 6.69 46.70
N GLU A 8 -7.90 7.27 47.83
CA GLU A 8 -6.98 7.88 48.79
C GLU A 8 -6.00 6.83 49.32
N PHE A 9 -4.70 7.10 49.17
CA PHE A 9 -3.61 6.30 49.70
C PHE A 9 -3.65 6.37 51.25
N LYS A 10 -4.18 5.32 51.90
CA LYS A 10 -4.34 5.28 53.37
C LYS A 10 -3.15 4.60 54.03
N VAL A 11 -2.31 5.37 54.71
CA VAL A 11 -1.13 4.87 55.46
C VAL A 11 -1.55 4.12 56.74
N LYS A 12 -2.63 4.57 57.41
CA LYS A 12 -3.09 3.98 58.68
C LYS A 12 -3.87 2.69 58.43
N GLY A 13 -3.40 1.58 59.00
CA GLY A 13 -4.02 0.25 58.86
C GLY A 13 -3.69 -0.47 57.54
N TYR A 14 -2.68 -0.01 56.80
CA TYR A 14 -2.28 -0.62 55.54
C TYR A 14 -1.56 -1.97 55.76
N ASP A 15 -2.05 -3.00 55.10
CA ASP A 15 -1.48 -4.35 55.09
C ASP A 15 -1.26 -4.80 53.64
N ALA A 16 0.00 -4.76 53.18
CA ALA A 16 0.38 -5.10 51.81
C ALA A 16 -0.09 -6.51 51.40
N SER A 17 -0.18 -7.45 52.35
CA SER A 17 -0.59 -8.83 52.07
C SER A 17 -2.07 -8.96 51.69
N LYS A 18 -2.91 -8.00 52.08
CA LYS A 18 -4.36 -7.99 51.80
C LYS A 18 -4.74 -7.15 50.58
N VAL A 19 -3.77 -6.53 49.93
CA VAL A 19 -3.96 -5.67 48.75
C VAL A 19 -3.80 -6.49 47.48
N ARG A 20 -4.58 -6.19 46.44
CA ARG A 20 -4.48 -6.85 45.12
C ARG A 20 -3.26 -6.36 44.32
N ASP A 21 -2.82 -7.14 43.34
CA ASP A 21 -1.57 -6.88 42.60
C ASP A 21 -1.60 -5.59 41.76
N ASP A 22 -2.76 -5.24 41.19
CA ASP A 22 -3.00 -3.98 40.49
C ASP A 22 -2.79 -2.77 41.42
N GLN A 23 -3.34 -2.85 42.63
CA GLN A 23 -3.22 -1.82 43.64
C GLN A 23 -1.79 -1.72 44.20
N LEU A 24 -1.09 -2.85 44.44
CA LEU A 24 0.32 -2.84 44.88
C LEU A 24 1.25 -2.15 43.86
N ARG A 25 1.01 -2.35 42.57
CA ARG A 25 1.75 -1.67 41.49
C ARG A 25 1.48 -0.17 41.48
N ASP A 26 0.23 0.24 41.68
CA ASP A 26 -0.12 1.67 41.75
C ASP A 26 0.40 2.33 43.03
N ASP A 27 0.36 1.64 44.17
CA ASP A 27 0.92 2.08 45.45
C ASP A 27 2.43 2.33 45.35
N TRP A 28 3.17 1.43 44.69
CA TRP A 28 4.60 1.63 44.41
C TRP A 28 4.85 2.88 43.54
N ARG A 29 4.02 3.10 42.51
CA ARG A 29 4.10 4.29 41.65
C ARG A 29 3.82 5.57 42.45
N LEU A 30 2.84 5.54 43.36
CA LEU A 30 2.51 6.66 44.25
C LEU A 30 3.64 6.95 45.23
N LEU A 31 4.23 5.93 45.86
CA LEU A 31 5.39 6.08 46.75
C LEU A 31 6.59 6.70 46.05
N CYS A 32 6.86 6.29 44.80
CA CYS A 32 7.89 6.90 43.95
C CYS A 32 7.63 8.40 43.71
N ALA A 33 6.38 8.79 43.48
CA ALA A 33 6.01 10.19 43.30
C ALA A 33 6.14 10.99 44.61
N LYS A 34 5.67 10.44 45.73
CA LYS A 34 5.73 11.07 47.06
C LYS A 34 7.17 11.26 47.55
N TYR A 35 8.05 10.28 47.32
CA TYR A 35 9.48 10.41 47.60
C TYR A 35 10.12 11.56 46.83
N SER A 36 9.75 11.72 45.55
CA SER A 36 10.22 12.87 44.75
C SER A 36 9.71 14.21 45.26
N VAL A 37 8.50 14.27 45.85
CA VAL A 37 7.94 15.49 46.44
C VAL A 37 8.67 15.85 47.73
N MET A 38 8.89 14.88 48.63
CA MET A 38 9.60 15.11 49.89
C MET A 38 11.06 15.51 49.67
N LYS A 39 11.74 14.95 48.67
CA LYS A 39 13.10 15.37 48.26
C LYS A 39 13.19 16.84 47.82
N LYS A 40 12.08 17.42 47.39
CA LYS A 40 11.98 18.83 46.98
C LYS A 40 11.44 19.74 48.10
N GLY A 41 11.34 19.24 49.34
CA GLY A 41 10.80 19.97 50.48
C GLY A 41 9.27 20.06 50.53
N GLY A 42 8.56 19.30 49.68
CA GLY A 42 7.09 19.26 49.70
C GLY A 42 6.54 18.42 50.85
N LYS A 43 5.38 18.82 51.39
CA LYS A 43 4.67 18.08 52.45
C LYS A 43 3.92 16.87 51.89
N THR A 44 3.95 15.76 52.62
CA THR A 44 3.16 14.55 52.35
C THR A 44 2.55 14.02 53.65
N GLU A 45 1.79 12.95 53.57
CA GLU A 45 1.27 12.18 54.70
C GLU A 45 2.35 11.52 55.57
N PHE A 46 3.60 11.44 55.08
CA PHE A 46 4.76 10.99 55.83
C PHE A 46 5.45 12.17 56.51
N ALA A 47 5.71 12.05 57.82
CA ALA A 47 6.35 13.11 58.61
C ALA A 47 7.84 13.26 58.27
N LYS A 48 8.53 12.15 58.00
CA LYS A 48 9.93 12.09 57.58
C LYS A 48 10.09 11.20 56.35
N ILE A 49 11.15 11.45 55.57
CA ILE A 49 11.49 10.61 54.40
C ILE A 49 11.71 9.15 54.84
N GLU A 50 12.22 8.93 56.04
CA GLU A 50 12.46 7.59 56.56
C GLU A 50 11.16 6.80 56.75
N ASP A 51 10.09 7.44 57.22
CA ASP A 51 8.77 6.82 57.38
C ASP A 51 8.21 6.32 56.03
N LEU A 52 8.48 7.08 54.95
CA LEU A 52 8.11 6.68 53.58
C LEU A 52 8.94 5.49 53.12
N ILE A 53 10.26 5.50 53.38
CA ILE A 53 11.15 4.40 52.99
C ILE A 53 10.75 3.10 53.68
N GLU A 54 10.45 3.14 54.98
CA GLU A 54 9.97 1.98 55.74
C GLU A 54 8.64 1.45 55.21
N PHE A 55 7.73 2.34 54.83
CA PHE A 55 6.46 1.94 54.23
C PHE A 55 6.66 1.31 52.84
N ALA A 56 7.50 1.93 52.01
CA ALA A 56 7.81 1.44 50.67
C ALA A 56 8.56 0.10 50.69
N GLU A 57 9.35 -0.15 51.73
CA GLU A 57 9.98 -1.44 51.98
C GLU A 57 8.93 -2.55 52.17
N LYS A 58 7.85 -2.31 52.92
CA LYS A 58 6.77 -3.29 53.13
C LYS A 58 6.07 -3.64 51.80
N VAL A 59 5.76 -2.63 50.99
CA VAL A 59 5.16 -2.82 49.65
C VAL A 59 6.11 -3.62 48.76
N MET A 60 7.39 -3.25 48.71
CA MET A 60 8.39 -3.93 47.88
C MET A 60 8.59 -5.40 48.28
N ARG A 61 8.65 -5.72 49.58
CA ARG A 61 8.78 -7.09 50.06
C ARG A 61 7.63 -7.97 49.58
N GLU A 62 6.40 -7.46 49.65
CA GLU A 62 5.23 -8.19 49.18
C GLU A 62 5.21 -8.34 47.65
N MET A 63 5.55 -7.27 46.90
CA MET A 63 5.66 -7.33 45.44
C MET A 63 6.69 -8.37 44.97
N LEU A 64 7.85 -8.45 45.66
CA LEU A 64 8.89 -9.44 45.37
C LEU A 64 8.47 -10.85 45.76
N LYS A 65 7.78 -11.01 46.90
CA LYS A 65 7.22 -12.29 47.34
C LYS A 65 6.25 -12.87 46.29
N ARG A 66 5.41 -12.02 45.69
CA ARG A 66 4.45 -12.41 44.65
C ARG A 66 5.03 -12.51 43.23
N LYS A 67 6.28 -12.07 43.03
CA LYS A 67 6.95 -12.01 41.71
C LYS A 67 6.18 -11.21 40.66
N ILE A 68 5.45 -10.17 41.08
CA ILE A 68 4.55 -9.41 40.20
C ILE A 68 5.22 -8.24 39.46
N ILE A 69 6.53 -8.04 39.61
CA ILE A 69 7.25 -6.95 38.98
C ILE A 69 8.68 -7.32 38.58
N VAL A 70 9.07 -6.85 37.39
CA VAL A 70 10.46 -6.75 36.92
C VAL A 70 10.75 -5.27 36.75
N PHE A 71 11.85 -4.78 37.33
CA PHE A 71 12.22 -3.38 37.21
C PHE A 71 13.08 -3.14 35.97
N HIS A 72 12.87 -2.00 35.33
CA HIS A 72 13.72 -1.49 34.24
C HIS A 72 14.40 -0.19 34.68
N PRO A 73 15.53 -0.26 35.41
CA PRO A 73 16.21 0.89 36.01
C PRO A 73 16.46 2.04 35.03
N ASP A 74 16.76 1.71 33.78
CA ASP A 74 17.09 2.67 32.71
C ASP A 74 15.88 3.52 32.28
N LYS A 75 14.66 3.04 32.54
CA LYS A 75 13.41 3.74 32.24
C LYS A 75 12.84 4.47 33.47
N MET A 76 13.48 4.38 34.64
CA MET A 76 13.00 5.00 35.87
C MET A 76 13.51 6.43 36.05
N LYS A 77 12.68 7.31 36.61
CA LYS A 77 13.11 8.65 37.03
C LYS A 77 14.21 8.53 38.11
N LYS A 78 15.18 9.45 38.10
CA LYS A 78 16.34 9.46 39.02
C LYS A 78 15.95 9.29 40.50
N SER A 79 14.91 9.99 40.95
CA SER A 79 14.39 9.88 42.33
C SER A 79 13.74 8.52 42.64
N SER A 80 13.06 7.92 41.66
CA SER A 80 12.43 6.60 41.80
C SER A 80 13.48 5.49 41.83
N LEU A 81 14.53 5.62 41.01
CA LEU A 81 15.68 4.71 41.02
C LEU A 81 16.46 4.81 42.35
N GLU A 82 16.60 6.02 42.90
CA GLU A 82 17.20 6.23 44.23
C GLU A 82 16.41 5.52 45.33
N LEU A 83 15.08 5.67 45.35
CA LEU A 83 14.20 4.98 46.31
C LEU A 83 14.32 3.46 46.18
N LEU A 84 14.29 2.93 44.94
CA LEU A 84 14.45 1.49 44.68
C LEU A 84 15.79 0.98 45.23
N LYS A 85 16.90 1.65 44.92
CA LYS A 85 18.24 1.25 45.41
C LYS A 85 18.32 1.24 46.95
N LYS A 86 17.73 2.25 47.60
CA LYS A 86 17.68 2.32 49.08
C LYS A 86 16.92 1.14 49.68
N ILE A 87 15.78 0.79 49.11
CA ILE A 87 14.96 -0.33 49.60
C ILE A 87 15.64 -1.66 49.34
N LEU A 88 16.21 -1.87 48.15
CA LEU A 88 16.95 -3.09 47.81
C LEU A 88 18.11 -3.34 48.77
N ASN A 89 18.89 -2.30 49.09
CA ASN A 89 19.94 -2.40 50.11
C ASN A 89 19.40 -2.81 51.49
N ARG A 90 18.27 -2.23 51.94
CA ARG A 90 17.65 -2.57 53.23
C ARG A 90 17.15 -4.01 53.29
N ILE A 91 16.66 -4.55 52.17
CA ILE A 91 16.16 -5.94 52.11
C ILE A 91 17.23 -6.96 51.69
N GLY A 92 18.51 -6.55 51.59
CA GLY A 92 19.63 -7.44 51.25
C GLY A 92 19.62 -7.94 49.81
N LYS A 93 19.02 -7.20 48.88
CA LYS A 93 18.99 -7.55 47.45
C LYS A 93 19.80 -6.56 46.62
N LYS A 94 20.39 -7.04 45.53
CA LYS A 94 21.06 -6.24 44.51
C LYS A 94 20.05 -5.85 43.42
N LEU A 95 20.37 -4.79 42.67
CA LEU A 95 19.56 -4.37 41.52
C LEU A 95 19.47 -5.50 40.48
N SER A 96 20.52 -6.30 40.31
CA SER A 96 20.55 -7.51 39.47
C SER A 96 19.52 -8.56 39.86
N ASP A 97 19.08 -8.60 41.12
CA ASP A 97 18.18 -9.63 41.64
C ASP A 97 16.71 -9.35 41.31
N VAL A 98 16.42 -8.12 40.88
CA VAL A 98 15.08 -7.63 40.54
C VAL A 98 15.02 -7.04 39.13
N THR A 99 16.08 -7.27 38.36
CA THR A 99 16.22 -6.91 36.94
C THR A 99 16.52 -8.17 36.14
N GLU A 100 16.13 -8.18 34.89
CA GLU A 100 16.35 -9.31 34.01
C GLU A 100 17.80 -9.32 33.49
N SER A 101 18.65 -10.17 34.08
CA SER A 101 20.03 -10.40 33.62
C SER A 101 20.14 -11.71 32.83
N LEU A 102 20.68 -11.64 31.60
CA LEU A 102 21.05 -12.81 30.80
C LEU A 102 22.29 -13.46 31.42
N LYS A 103 22.24 -14.78 31.68
CA LYS A 103 23.40 -15.59 32.04
C LYS A 103 23.78 -16.46 30.84
N LEU A 104 24.95 -16.22 30.23
CA LEU A 104 25.56 -17.14 29.27
C LEU A 104 26.09 -18.34 30.06
N LYS A 105 25.65 -19.56 29.73
CA LYS A 105 25.87 -20.72 30.61
C LYS A 105 27.07 -21.57 30.21
N ASN A 106 27.56 -21.55 28.96
CA ASN A 106 28.72 -22.34 28.52
C ASN A 106 29.37 -21.80 27.23
N GLU A 107 30.61 -22.21 26.94
CA GLU A 107 31.37 -21.89 25.70
C GLU A 107 30.63 -22.26 24.39
N LYS A 108 29.67 -23.18 24.45
CA LYS A 108 28.83 -23.58 23.31
C LYS A 108 27.85 -22.49 22.84
N ASP A 109 27.68 -21.42 23.61
CA ASP A 109 26.88 -20.25 23.23
C ASP A 109 27.71 -19.25 22.39
N VAL A 110 29.00 -19.54 22.14
CA VAL A 110 29.94 -18.71 21.38
C VAL A 110 30.44 -19.50 20.17
N VAL A 111 30.26 -18.95 18.96
CA VAL A 111 30.75 -19.54 17.71
C VAL A 111 31.95 -18.72 17.22
N TYR A 112 33.12 -19.34 17.15
CA TYR A 112 34.32 -18.74 16.56
C TYR A 112 34.37 -19.06 15.06
N ILE A 113 34.32 -18.04 14.21
CA ILE A 113 34.42 -18.18 12.75
C ILE A 113 35.79 -17.64 12.32
N PRO A 114 36.77 -18.52 12.02
CA PRO A 114 38.04 -18.08 11.44
C PRO A 114 37.85 -17.63 9.98
N ASP A 115 38.73 -16.75 9.51
CA ASP A 115 38.86 -16.35 8.10
C ASP A 115 37.58 -15.82 7.43
N PHE A 116 36.89 -14.92 8.12
CA PHE A 116 35.73 -14.19 7.59
C PHE A 116 36.13 -12.78 7.13
N VAL A 117 35.57 -12.33 6.00
CA VAL A 117 35.69 -10.94 5.54
C VAL A 117 34.46 -10.17 5.98
N CYS A 118 34.62 -9.28 6.96
CA CYS A 118 33.61 -8.31 7.36
C CYS A 118 33.64 -7.13 6.38
N GLN A 119 32.59 -6.94 5.58
CA GLN A 119 32.51 -5.80 4.67
C GLN A 119 31.70 -4.63 5.26
N ILE A 120 31.67 -4.51 6.59
CA ILE A 120 30.99 -3.42 7.29
C ILE A 120 31.82 -3.07 8.53
N GLY A 121 32.91 -2.36 8.32
CA GLY A 121 33.67 -1.74 9.39
C GLY A 121 33.07 -0.37 9.70
N SER A 122 32.82 -0.10 10.98
CA SER A 122 32.69 1.27 11.45
C SER A 122 33.91 2.07 10.98
N SER A 123 33.71 3.34 10.60
CA SER A 123 34.73 4.23 10.06
C SER A 123 36.11 4.07 10.74
N VAL A 124 37.01 3.34 10.08
CA VAL A 124 38.42 3.22 10.46
C VAL A 124 39.04 4.60 10.35
N LYS A 125 39.43 5.17 11.49
CA LYS A 125 40.22 6.42 11.55
C LYS A 125 41.62 6.21 12.10
N LYS A 126 42.11 4.98 12.21
CA LYS A 126 43.48 4.68 12.65
C LYS A 126 44.06 3.45 11.96
N ASP A 127 45.37 3.50 11.73
CA ASP A 127 46.20 2.51 11.04
C ASP A 127 46.42 1.19 11.82
N ASN A 128 45.51 0.80 12.72
CA ASN A 128 45.64 -0.46 13.47
C ASN A 128 44.52 -1.41 13.07
N TYR A 129 44.88 -2.44 12.31
CA TYR A 129 43.99 -3.41 11.66
C TYR A 129 43.90 -4.74 12.44
N GLU A 130 44.43 -4.77 13.66
CA GLU A 130 44.50 -5.99 14.48
C GLU A 130 43.54 -6.02 15.68
N ASP A 131 42.70 -5.00 15.87
CA ASP A 131 41.69 -4.98 16.92
C ASP A 131 40.48 -5.86 16.59
N ILE A 132 39.78 -6.33 17.63
CA ILE A 132 38.60 -7.19 17.50
C ILE A 132 37.36 -6.41 17.96
N ASP A 133 36.47 -6.11 17.02
CA ASP A 133 35.17 -5.49 17.27
C ASP A 133 34.17 -6.51 17.83
N ILE A 134 33.63 -6.22 19.02
CA ILE A 134 32.60 -7.05 19.67
C ILE A 134 31.33 -6.23 19.86
N LEU A 135 30.29 -6.59 19.09
CA LEU A 135 29.01 -5.91 19.04
C LEU A 135 28.00 -6.50 20.03
N PHE A 136 27.50 -5.67 20.94
CA PHE A 136 26.37 -5.94 21.82
C PHE A 136 25.10 -5.26 21.29
N ARG A 137 24.13 -6.06 20.86
CA ARG A 137 22.83 -5.60 20.35
C ARG A 137 21.82 -5.24 21.44
N ARG A 138 22.31 -4.76 22.59
CA ARG A 138 21.47 -4.38 23.72
C ARG A 138 22.14 -3.24 24.49
N PRO A 139 21.50 -2.06 24.61
CA PRO A 139 21.90 -1.03 25.56
C PRO A 139 21.24 -1.28 26.93
N PRO A 140 21.81 -0.76 28.03
CA PRO A 140 23.05 0.01 28.12
C PRO A 140 24.32 -0.86 28.22
N ARG A 141 25.50 -0.23 28.14
CA ARG A 141 26.81 -0.87 28.33
C ARG A 141 26.86 -1.67 29.64
N ASP A 142 27.29 -2.94 29.57
CA ASP A 142 27.44 -3.83 30.73
C ASP A 142 28.90 -4.32 30.84
N PRO A 143 29.73 -3.64 31.66
CA PRO A 143 31.14 -4.01 31.83
C PRO A 143 31.36 -5.45 32.33
N SER A 144 30.36 -6.05 32.99
CA SER A 144 30.50 -7.43 33.48
C SER A 144 30.45 -8.46 32.35
N LEU A 145 29.71 -8.16 31.28
CA LEU A 145 29.67 -8.95 30.05
C LEU A 145 30.96 -8.82 29.24
N GLU A 146 31.55 -7.62 29.17
CA GLU A 146 32.86 -7.38 28.52
C GLU A 146 33.95 -8.24 29.18
N VAL A 147 34.02 -8.24 30.51
CA VAL A 147 35.01 -9.03 31.27
C VAL A 147 34.77 -10.53 31.10
N LEU A 148 33.51 -10.96 31.07
CA LEU A 148 33.16 -12.36 30.88
C LEU A 148 33.60 -12.84 29.48
N ILE A 149 33.26 -12.08 28.44
CA ILE A 149 33.60 -12.39 27.05
C ILE A 149 35.11 -12.32 26.82
N ALA A 150 35.80 -11.32 27.37
CA ALA A 150 37.27 -11.24 27.31
C ALA A 150 37.96 -12.44 27.99
N LYS A 151 37.39 -12.98 29.07
CA LYS A 151 37.88 -14.22 29.70
C LYS A 151 37.61 -15.45 28.83
N THR A 152 36.43 -15.53 28.21
CA THR A 152 36.02 -16.67 27.37
C THR A 152 36.79 -16.74 26.05
N LEU A 153 37.09 -15.59 25.42
CA LEU A 153 37.87 -15.54 24.18
C LEU A 153 39.38 -15.81 24.38
N GLY A 154 39.80 -15.99 25.64
CA GLY A 154 41.20 -16.13 26.02
C GLY A 154 41.94 -14.79 25.97
N ARG A 155 42.98 -14.64 26.80
CA ARG A 155 43.92 -13.50 26.71
C ARG A 155 44.75 -13.62 25.43
N GLN A 156 44.13 -13.36 24.29
CA GLN A 156 44.88 -13.00 23.10
C GLN A 156 45.31 -11.54 23.27
N ASN A 157 46.58 -11.25 22.98
CA ASN A 157 47.24 -9.97 23.22
C ASN A 157 46.75 -8.87 22.24
N LYS A 158 45.44 -8.76 22.03
CA LYS A 158 44.79 -7.88 21.06
C LYS A 158 43.80 -6.95 21.77
N ASP A 159 43.68 -5.72 21.30
CA ASP A 159 42.73 -4.75 21.83
C ASP A 159 41.30 -5.11 21.37
N TYR A 160 40.36 -5.14 22.32
CA TYR A 160 38.94 -5.36 22.04
C TYR A 160 38.20 -4.02 21.99
N HIS A 161 37.45 -3.79 20.91
CA HIS A 161 36.59 -2.63 20.76
C HIS A 161 35.12 -3.02 21.01
N TRP A 162 34.55 -2.50 22.10
CA TRP A 162 33.21 -2.88 22.58
C TRP A 162 32.14 -1.96 22.02
N VAL A 163 31.35 -2.46 21.06
CA VAL A 163 30.32 -1.68 20.36
C VAL A 163 28.95 -2.02 20.95
N TYR A 164 28.31 -1.10 21.66
CA TYR A 164 26.94 -1.30 22.18
C TYR A 164 25.93 -0.60 21.29
N ASN A 165 25.30 -1.35 20.37
CA ASN A 165 24.32 -0.81 19.44
C ASN A 165 23.14 -1.77 19.25
N PRO A 166 21.93 -1.48 19.77
CA PRO A 166 20.76 -2.35 19.64
C PRO A 166 20.35 -2.66 18.21
N GLU A 167 20.67 -1.77 17.28
CA GLU A 167 20.24 -1.86 15.89
C GLU A 167 21.25 -2.62 15.01
N GLY A 168 22.32 -3.17 15.60
CA GLY A 168 23.41 -3.77 14.84
C GLY A 168 24.37 -2.72 14.22
N PRO A 169 25.34 -3.11 13.38
CA PRO A 169 26.06 -2.15 12.57
C PRO A 169 25.09 -1.61 11.51
N HIS A 170 24.89 -0.30 11.48
CA HIS A 170 23.81 0.39 10.78
C HIS A 170 23.71 0.04 9.28
N ASP A 171 22.70 -0.75 8.89
CA ASP A 171 22.21 -0.85 7.51
C ASP A 171 20.89 -1.65 7.37
N ASP A 172 20.30 -1.63 6.17
CA ASP A 172 18.95 -2.14 5.82
C ASP A 172 18.89 -3.67 5.58
N TYR A 173 20.02 -4.36 5.69
CA TYR A 173 20.13 -5.81 5.52
C TYR A 173 20.33 -6.53 6.86
N VAL A 174 19.88 -7.78 6.96
CA VAL A 174 20.27 -8.70 8.04
C VAL A 174 21.69 -9.20 7.72
N PRO A 175 22.74 -8.81 8.45
CA PRO A 175 24.10 -9.27 8.17
C PRO A 175 24.18 -10.79 8.28
N LEU A 176 24.99 -11.46 7.46
CA LEU A 176 25.05 -12.93 7.40
C LEU A 176 25.33 -13.61 8.76
N PHE A 177 25.89 -12.90 9.74
CA PHE A 177 26.12 -13.40 11.11
C PHE A 177 24.89 -13.36 12.04
N ASP A 178 23.80 -12.67 11.66
CA ASP A 178 22.48 -12.82 12.29
C ASP A 178 21.75 -14.09 11.84
N LEU A 179 22.16 -14.65 10.70
CA LEU A 179 21.88 -16.04 10.41
C LEU A 179 22.82 -16.87 11.29
N VAL A 180 22.38 -17.15 12.52
CA VAL A 180 22.92 -18.29 13.26
C VAL A 180 22.50 -19.54 12.48
N LEU A 181 23.28 -19.88 11.45
CA LEU A 181 23.28 -21.20 10.84
C LEU A 181 23.78 -22.14 11.92
N ARG A 182 22.85 -22.70 12.69
CA ARG A 182 23.17 -23.86 13.52
C ARG A 182 23.60 -24.94 12.56
N ALA A 183 24.85 -25.38 12.66
CA ALA A 183 25.24 -26.68 12.13
C ALA A 183 24.29 -27.68 12.79
N LYS A 184 23.29 -28.15 12.03
CA LYS A 184 22.83 -29.52 12.21
C LYS A 184 24.10 -30.34 12.10
N ASP A 185 24.34 -31.25 13.04
CA ASP A 185 25.19 -32.39 12.75
C ASP A 185 24.65 -33.02 11.46
N LYS A 186 25.21 -32.59 10.33
CA LYS A 186 25.30 -33.43 9.17
C LYS A 186 26.28 -34.47 9.66
N GLY A 187 25.75 -35.59 10.18
CA GLY A 187 26.52 -36.81 10.17
C GLY A 187 27.14 -36.88 8.79
N ILE A 188 28.47 -36.80 8.73
CA ILE A 188 29.19 -37.02 7.49
C ILE A 188 28.91 -38.48 7.18
N VAL A 189 27.90 -38.73 6.35
CA VAL A 189 27.82 -39.97 5.62
C VAL A 189 28.88 -39.80 4.54
N LYS A 190 30.06 -40.39 4.79
CA LYS A 190 30.97 -40.71 3.70
C LYS A 190 30.13 -41.46 2.68
N VAL A 191 29.96 -40.88 1.50
CA VAL A 191 29.49 -41.61 0.33
C VAL A 191 30.60 -42.62 0.03
N ASN A 192 30.51 -43.78 0.67
CA ASN A 192 31.09 -44.97 0.09
C ASN A 192 30.27 -45.20 -1.17
N GLU A 193 30.93 -45.17 -2.33
CA GLU A 193 30.37 -45.55 -3.64
C GLU A 193 29.96 -47.02 -3.73
N ASN A 194 29.65 -47.64 -2.59
CA ASN A 194 29.05 -48.94 -2.51
C ASN A 194 28.02 -48.87 -1.39
N ARG A 195 26.73 -48.99 -1.73
CA ARG A 195 25.85 -50.03 -1.16
C ARG A 195 24.37 -49.80 -1.45
N ASN A 196 23.75 -50.86 -1.95
CA ASN A 196 22.41 -51.30 -1.58
C ASN A 196 22.15 -51.10 -0.07
N GLY A 197 21.13 -50.34 0.33
CA GLY A 197 20.69 -50.27 1.73
C GLY A 197 19.70 -49.12 2.03
N ASN A 198 18.58 -49.45 2.65
CA ASN A 198 17.47 -48.58 3.05
C ASN A 198 17.87 -47.43 3.99
N GLU A 199 17.53 -46.16 3.68
CA GLU A 199 17.51 -45.04 4.63
C GLU A 199 16.06 -44.55 4.88
N GLU A 200 15.68 -44.35 6.15
CA GLU A 200 14.34 -43.96 6.59
C GLU A 200 13.97 -42.49 6.25
N LYS A 201 12.83 -42.28 5.59
CA LYS A 201 12.28 -40.95 5.24
C LYS A 201 11.90 -40.15 6.48
N LYS A 202 12.41 -38.92 6.61
CA LYS A 202 12.05 -37.97 7.68
C LYS A 202 10.65 -37.36 7.47
N VAL A 203 9.73 -37.60 8.41
CA VAL A 203 8.32 -37.14 8.39
C VAL A 203 8.16 -35.78 9.10
N ILE A 204 7.41 -34.84 8.51
CA ILE A 204 7.11 -33.50 9.07
C ILE A 204 5.62 -33.42 9.42
N LYS A 205 5.30 -33.02 10.66
CA LYS A 205 3.92 -32.88 11.16
C LYS A 205 3.68 -31.50 11.79
N LEU A 206 2.55 -30.86 11.54
CA LEU A 206 2.17 -29.54 12.08
C LEU A 206 0.95 -29.62 13.00
N ASN A 207 0.99 -28.92 14.13
CA ASN A 207 -0.14 -28.74 15.04
C ASN A 207 -0.53 -27.25 15.06
N LEU A 208 -1.66 -26.91 14.45
CA LEU A 208 -2.13 -25.55 14.18
C LEU A 208 -3.11 -25.10 15.27
N GLY A 209 -2.78 -23.99 15.93
CA GLY A 209 -3.56 -23.45 17.05
C GLY A 209 -3.36 -24.26 18.33
N CYS A 210 -2.11 -24.60 18.67
CA CYS A 210 -1.82 -25.49 19.78
C CYS A 210 -2.07 -24.89 21.17
N GLY A 211 -2.12 -23.56 21.29
CA GLY A 211 -2.07 -22.86 22.58
C GLY A 211 -0.93 -23.39 23.47
N ASP A 212 -1.28 -23.81 24.68
CA ASP A 212 -0.36 -24.47 25.62
C ASP A 212 -0.28 -26.00 25.45
N ASN A 213 -1.15 -26.58 24.62
CA ASN A 213 -1.26 -28.02 24.39
C ASN A 213 -0.34 -28.48 23.26
N LYS A 214 0.97 -28.47 23.54
CA LYS A 214 1.99 -28.96 22.59
C LYS A 214 1.91 -30.47 22.42
N LEU A 215 2.07 -30.95 21.19
CA LEU A 215 2.20 -32.36 20.88
C LEU A 215 3.65 -32.73 20.51
N PRO A 216 4.25 -33.71 21.19
CA PRO A 216 5.56 -34.23 20.81
C PRO A 216 5.57 -34.79 19.38
N GLY A 217 6.62 -34.49 18.62
CA GLY A 217 6.76 -34.93 17.23
C GLY A 217 6.03 -34.07 16.20
N PHE A 218 5.34 -33.00 16.64
CA PHE A 218 4.76 -31.97 15.79
C PHE A 218 5.53 -30.66 15.93
N VAL A 219 5.54 -29.85 14.87
CA VAL A 219 5.83 -28.41 14.98
C VAL A 219 4.55 -27.73 15.43
N ASN A 220 4.56 -27.21 16.65
CA ASN A 220 3.39 -26.57 17.26
C ASN A 220 3.36 -25.08 16.92
N ILE A 221 2.26 -24.59 16.35
CA ILE A 221 2.14 -23.24 15.80
C ILE A 221 0.93 -22.53 16.42
N ASP A 222 1.11 -21.35 16.98
CA ASP A 222 0.03 -20.51 17.55
C ASP A 222 0.47 -19.04 17.67
N ILE A 223 -0.46 -18.13 17.92
CA ILE A 223 -0.20 -16.72 18.27
C ILE A 223 -0.14 -16.48 19.79
N THR A 224 -0.59 -17.44 20.57
CA THR A 224 -0.72 -17.42 22.04
C THR A 224 -0.17 -18.71 22.65
N GLY A 225 0.00 -18.73 23.98
CA GLY A 225 0.55 -19.90 24.68
C GLY A 225 2.05 -20.10 24.48
N HIS A 226 2.49 -21.36 24.42
CA HIS A 226 3.91 -21.75 24.32
C HIS A 226 4.24 -22.63 23.09
N PRO A 227 3.88 -22.22 21.85
CA PRO A 227 4.17 -22.96 20.63
C PRO A 227 5.68 -23.12 20.36
N ASP A 228 6.04 -24.01 19.44
CA ASP A 228 7.39 -24.05 18.86
C ASP A 228 7.63 -22.88 17.90
N LEU A 229 6.56 -22.45 17.23
CA LEU A 229 6.56 -21.34 16.29
C LEU A 229 5.41 -20.37 16.60
N TYR A 230 5.76 -19.15 17.01
CA TYR A 230 4.80 -18.07 17.18
C TYR A 230 4.43 -17.47 15.81
N TRP A 231 3.25 -17.79 15.28
CA TRP A 231 2.82 -17.37 13.95
C TRP A 231 1.30 -17.26 13.81
N ASP A 232 0.85 -16.18 13.13
CA ASP A 232 -0.56 -15.92 12.83
C ASP A 232 -0.99 -16.57 11.52
N LEU A 233 -1.86 -17.59 11.62
CA LEU A 233 -2.36 -18.39 10.50
C LEU A 233 -3.26 -17.60 9.54
N GLU A 234 -3.75 -16.41 9.90
CA GLU A 234 -4.41 -15.49 8.96
C GLU A 234 -3.44 -15.00 7.86
N HIS A 235 -2.12 -15.15 8.06
CA HIS A 235 -1.07 -14.87 7.07
C HIS A 235 -0.65 -16.09 6.24
N GLY A 236 -1.27 -17.26 6.47
CA GLY A 236 -0.94 -18.53 5.84
C GLY A 236 0.03 -19.38 6.64
N ILE A 237 0.33 -20.58 6.15
CA ILE A 237 1.16 -21.55 6.87
C ILE A 237 2.62 -21.38 6.42
N PRO A 238 3.59 -21.11 7.33
CA PRO A 238 4.96 -20.72 6.97
C PRO A 238 5.83 -21.93 6.60
N PHE A 239 5.31 -22.80 5.74
CA PHE A 239 5.97 -24.00 5.22
C PHE A 239 5.92 -24.00 3.68
N PRO A 240 6.95 -24.54 3.01
CA PRO A 240 6.94 -24.67 1.55
C PRO A 240 5.78 -25.54 1.05
N ASN A 241 5.50 -25.46 -0.24
CA ASN A 241 4.58 -26.39 -0.89
C ASN A 241 5.09 -27.82 -0.74
N ASP A 242 4.17 -28.78 -0.62
CA ASP A 242 4.51 -30.21 -0.67
C ASP A 242 5.57 -30.64 0.35
N SER A 243 5.59 -29.98 1.51
CA SER A 243 6.65 -30.17 2.50
C SER A 243 6.20 -30.90 3.76
N VAL A 244 4.89 -30.95 4.01
CA VAL A 244 4.28 -31.46 5.25
C VAL A 244 3.57 -32.79 5.02
N ASP A 245 3.78 -33.77 5.89
CA ASP A 245 3.13 -35.08 5.80
C ASP A 245 1.81 -35.13 6.58
N TYR A 246 1.69 -34.34 7.65
CA TYR A 246 0.53 -34.31 8.54
C TYR A 246 0.24 -32.91 9.06
N VAL A 247 -1.03 -32.50 9.06
CA VAL A 247 -1.52 -31.27 9.70
C VAL A 247 -2.62 -31.65 10.68
N LEU A 248 -2.54 -31.14 11.91
CA LEU A 248 -3.57 -31.24 12.93
C LEU A 248 -4.08 -29.83 13.26
N ALA A 249 -5.39 -29.63 13.38
CA ALA A 249 -5.99 -28.38 13.83
C ALA A 249 -7.20 -28.65 14.75
N LYS A 250 -7.02 -28.50 16.07
CA LYS A 250 -8.10 -28.68 17.05
C LYS A 250 -8.48 -27.35 17.67
N HIS A 251 -9.77 -27.03 17.63
CA HIS A 251 -10.37 -25.79 18.17
C HIS A 251 -9.65 -24.51 17.73
N SER A 252 -9.24 -24.46 16.47
CA SER A 252 -8.44 -23.36 15.92
C SER A 252 -8.95 -22.77 14.62
N LEU A 253 -9.65 -23.54 13.78
CA LEU A 253 -10.10 -23.08 12.47
C LEU A 253 -11.26 -22.07 12.57
N GLU A 254 -12.12 -22.21 13.56
CA GLU A 254 -13.26 -21.34 13.85
C GLU A 254 -12.83 -19.93 14.27
N HIS A 255 -11.58 -19.77 14.73
CA HIS A 255 -11.00 -18.46 15.07
C HIS A 255 -10.40 -17.72 13.87
N LEU A 256 -10.36 -18.36 12.70
CA LEU A 256 -9.86 -17.78 11.45
C LEU A 256 -11.00 -17.21 10.61
N SER A 257 -10.71 -16.14 9.86
CA SER A 257 -11.75 -15.37 9.15
C SER A 257 -12.24 -15.98 7.82
N ASN A 258 -11.44 -16.85 7.19
CA ASN A 258 -11.70 -17.29 5.81
C ASN A 258 -11.47 -18.80 5.61
N HIS A 259 -12.56 -19.55 5.44
CA HIS A 259 -12.56 -21.01 5.20
C HIS A 259 -11.72 -21.41 3.99
N PHE A 260 -11.91 -20.74 2.87
CA PHE A 260 -11.28 -21.11 1.61
C PHE A 260 -9.77 -20.90 1.67
N PHE A 261 -9.33 -19.79 2.27
CA PHE A 261 -7.92 -19.46 2.43
C PHE A 261 -7.18 -20.50 3.26
N ILE A 262 -7.68 -20.81 4.47
CA ILE A 262 -6.99 -21.76 5.35
C ILE A 262 -6.98 -23.17 4.76
N MET A 263 -8.09 -23.62 4.16
CA MET A 263 -8.14 -24.92 3.48
C MET A 263 -7.18 -24.98 2.28
N SER A 264 -7.01 -23.88 1.56
CA SER A 264 -6.02 -23.77 0.48
C SER A 264 -4.59 -23.81 0.99
N GLU A 265 -4.28 -23.18 2.12
CA GLU A 265 -2.96 -23.21 2.72
C GLU A 265 -2.61 -24.59 3.28
N ILE A 266 -3.56 -25.25 3.94
CA ILE A 266 -3.40 -26.64 4.42
C ILE A 266 -3.12 -27.57 3.24
N TRP A 267 -3.91 -27.45 2.17
CA TRP A 267 -3.69 -28.20 0.94
C TRP A 267 -2.33 -27.88 0.32
N ARG A 268 -1.93 -26.60 0.26
CA ARG A 268 -0.65 -26.16 -0.32
C ARG A 268 0.54 -26.81 0.37
N VAL A 269 0.59 -26.79 1.71
CA VAL A 269 1.77 -27.29 2.46
C VAL A 269 1.83 -28.81 2.54
N LEU A 270 0.68 -29.50 2.52
CA LEU A 270 0.63 -30.96 2.55
C LEU A 270 1.25 -31.55 1.29
N LYS A 271 1.97 -32.66 1.42
CA LYS A 271 2.39 -33.49 0.28
C LYS A 271 1.18 -34.16 -0.39
N PRO A 272 1.31 -34.61 -1.65
CA PRO A 272 0.34 -35.53 -2.23
C PRO A 272 0.14 -36.74 -1.29
N GLY A 273 -1.11 -37.02 -0.90
CA GLY A 273 -1.46 -38.07 0.05
C GLY A 273 -1.21 -37.74 1.53
N GLY A 274 -0.73 -36.53 1.86
CA GLY A 274 -0.57 -36.06 3.23
C GLY A 274 -1.92 -35.94 3.96
N ILE A 275 -1.90 -35.96 5.29
CA ILE A 275 -3.13 -36.03 6.09
C ILE A 275 -3.43 -34.69 6.76
N PHE A 276 -4.70 -34.28 6.72
CA PHE A 276 -5.24 -33.20 7.52
C PHE A 276 -6.27 -33.74 8.51
N GLU A 277 -6.02 -33.58 9.81
CA GLU A 277 -6.95 -33.93 10.88
C GLU A 277 -7.42 -32.67 11.61
N PHE A 278 -8.71 -32.61 11.93
CA PHE A 278 -9.29 -31.45 12.59
C PHE A 278 -10.40 -31.81 13.57
N GLU A 279 -10.68 -30.88 14.47
CA GLU A 279 -11.80 -30.90 15.41
C GLU A 279 -12.24 -29.46 15.68
N PHE A 280 -13.53 -29.15 15.49
CA PHE A 280 -14.07 -27.81 15.79
C PHE A 280 -15.57 -27.87 16.12
N PRO A 281 -16.14 -26.83 16.78
CA PRO A 281 -17.57 -26.75 17.04
C PRO A 281 -18.41 -26.71 15.75
N SER A 282 -19.36 -27.63 15.62
CA SER A 282 -20.31 -27.69 14.50
C SER A 282 -21.47 -26.72 14.70
N THR A 283 -21.98 -26.12 13.61
CA THR A 283 -23.19 -25.27 13.66
C THR A 283 -24.47 -26.01 14.08
N LYS A 284 -24.42 -27.31 14.34
CA LYS A 284 -25.53 -28.07 14.94
C LYS A 284 -25.66 -27.87 16.45
N GLY A 285 -24.62 -27.40 17.14
CA GLY A 285 -24.62 -27.12 18.58
C GLY A 285 -24.49 -25.63 18.91
N GLN A 286 -24.81 -25.25 20.16
CA GLN A 286 -24.70 -23.85 20.61
C GLN A 286 -23.24 -23.37 20.67
N GLY A 287 -22.28 -24.27 20.91
CA GLY A 287 -20.86 -23.94 21.03
C GLY A 287 -20.28 -23.20 19.82
N ALA A 288 -20.76 -23.46 18.60
CA ALA A 288 -20.32 -22.74 17.41
C ALA A 288 -20.66 -21.24 17.44
N PHE A 289 -21.74 -20.87 18.13
CA PHE A 289 -22.26 -19.50 18.21
C PHE A 289 -21.96 -18.81 19.55
N GLY A 290 -21.80 -19.60 20.62
CA GLY A 290 -21.70 -19.10 21.99
C GLY A 290 -20.34 -18.46 22.33
N ASN A 291 -19.26 -18.84 21.63
CA ASN A 291 -17.94 -18.28 21.88
C ASN A 291 -17.73 -16.98 21.05
N PRO A 292 -17.56 -15.81 21.71
CA PRO A 292 -17.43 -14.52 21.03
C PRO A 292 -16.11 -14.35 20.26
N THR A 293 -15.17 -15.29 20.40
CA THR A 293 -13.89 -15.26 19.68
C THR A 293 -13.91 -16.05 18.37
N HIS A 294 -15.00 -16.77 18.07
CA HIS A 294 -15.18 -17.40 16.76
C HIS A 294 -15.40 -16.33 15.69
N LYS A 295 -14.68 -16.46 14.57
CA LYS A 295 -14.80 -15.58 13.40
C LYS A 295 -15.49 -16.28 12.22
N SER A 296 -15.47 -17.61 12.20
CA SER A 296 -16.06 -18.42 11.14
C SER A 296 -16.83 -19.60 11.70
N LEU A 297 -17.86 -20.04 10.96
CA LEU A 297 -18.76 -21.12 11.34
C LEU A 297 -18.53 -22.34 10.46
N TRP A 298 -18.44 -23.52 11.05
CA TRP A 298 -18.09 -24.75 10.36
C TRP A 298 -19.11 -25.87 10.61
N ASN A 299 -19.28 -26.75 9.62
CA ASN A 299 -20.08 -27.97 9.72
C ASN A 299 -19.66 -28.96 8.64
N ALA A 300 -20.28 -30.15 8.63
CA ALA A 300 -19.97 -31.20 7.66
C ALA A 300 -20.14 -30.74 6.19
N VAL A 301 -21.14 -29.91 5.89
CA VAL A 301 -21.38 -29.40 4.53
C VAL A 301 -20.25 -28.48 4.09
N THR A 302 -19.73 -27.63 4.97
CA THR A 302 -18.54 -26.81 4.69
C THR A 302 -17.35 -27.66 4.28
N ILE A 303 -17.16 -28.85 4.86
CA ILE A 303 -16.09 -29.78 4.51
C ILE A 303 -16.35 -30.48 3.18
N GLN A 304 -17.61 -30.87 2.89
CA GLN A 304 -17.99 -31.51 1.63
C GLN A 304 -17.62 -30.67 0.40
N PHE A 305 -17.68 -29.34 0.50
CA PHE A 305 -17.25 -28.43 -0.56
C PHE A 305 -15.78 -28.60 -0.98
N PHE A 306 -14.91 -29.14 -0.12
CA PHE A 306 -13.50 -29.42 -0.42
C PHE A 306 -13.23 -30.88 -0.78
N CYS A 307 -14.25 -31.75 -0.71
CA CYS A 307 -14.12 -33.18 -0.91
C CYS A 307 -14.91 -33.72 -2.10
N GLU A 308 -16.12 -33.21 -2.32
CA GLU A 308 -17.03 -33.72 -3.36
C GLU A 308 -16.81 -33.02 -4.70
N ASP A 309 -16.53 -33.78 -5.76
CA ASP A 309 -16.17 -33.22 -7.06
C ASP A 309 -17.29 -32.40 -7.71
N ASN A 310 -18.57 -32.75 -7.52
CA ASN A 310 -19.73 -31.98 -7.99
C ASN A 310 -19.84 -30.59 -7.32
N LEU A 311 -19.65 -30.53 -5.99
CA LEU A 311 -19.66 -29.27 -5.25
C LEU A 311 -18.44 -28.43 -5.61
N ARG A 312 -17.25 -29.05 -5.66
CA ARG A 312 -16.02 -28.39 -6.07
C ARG A 312 -16.10 -27.81 -7.48
N LYS A 313 -16.62 -28.57 -8.44
CA LYS A 313 -16.79 -28.10 -9.83
C LYS A 313 -17.81 -26.97 -9.96
N SER A 314 -18.94 -27.07 -9.26
CA SER A 314 -20.00 -26.05 -9.33
C SER A 314 -19.61 -24.74 -8.64
N HIS A 315 -18.69 -24.77 -7.67
CA HIS A 315 -18.28 -23.62 -6.88
C HIS A 315 -16.79 -23.23 -7.07
N PHE A 316 -16.11 -23.83 -8.05
CA PHE A 316 -14.73 -23.56 -8.43
C PHE A 316 -13.72 -23.69 -7.28
N ILE A 317 -13.89 -24.71 -6.43
CA ILE A 317 -13.04 -24.94 -5.26
C ILE A 317 -11.82 -25.76 -5.64
N TYR A 318 -10.64 -25.13 -5.56
CA TYR A 318 -9.37 -25.70 -6.01
C TYR A 318 -8.79 -26.78 -5.08
N PRO A 319 -8.71 -26.60 -3.74
CA PRO A 319 -8.21 -27.66 -2.86
C PRO A 319 -9.06 -28.93 -2.98
N LYS A 320 -8.41 -30.10 -3.14
CA LYS A 320 -9.08 -31.42 -3.07
C LYS A 320 -8.60 -32.19 -1.87
N PHE A 321 -9.57 -32.75 -1.15
CA PHE A 321 -9.32 -33.77 -0.15
C PHE A 321 -10.24 -34.97 -0.34
N GLU A 322 -9.81 -36.13 0.12
CA GLU A 322 -10.66 -37.31 0.30
C GLU A 322 -10.99 -37.46 1.78
N ILE A 323 -12.24 -37.78 2.09
CA ILE A 323 -12.67 -37.99 3.48
C ILE A 323 -12.22 -39.39 3.90
N GLU A 324 -11.32 -39.48 4.89
CA GLU A 324 -11.05 -40.75 5.59
C GLU A 324 -11.99 -40.94 6.78
N LYS A 325 -12.31 -39.84 7.46
CA LYS A 325 -13.21 -39.81 8.61
C LYS A 325 -13.92 -38.46 8.66
N LEU A 326 -15.22 -38.46 8.93
CA LEU A 326 -15.99 -37.26 9.23
C LEU A 326 -17.17 -37.63 10.14
N GLU A 327 -17.09 -37.28 11.41
CA GLU A 327 -18.06 -37.68 12.44
C GLU A 327 -18.38 -36.48 13.33
N GLU A 328 -19.63 -36.42 13.79
CA GLU A 328 -20.04 -35.48 14.82
C GLU A 328 -20.29 -36.24 16.13
N TYR A 329 -19.92 -35.63 17.26
CA TYR A 329 -20.26 -36.14 18.57
C TYR A 329 -20.66 -35.00 19.51
N ASP A 330 -21.54 -35.35 20.45
CA ASP A 330 -21.98 -34.43 21.50
C ASP A 330 -20.99 -34.48 22.66
N ASP A 331 -20.54 -33.30 23.10
CA ASP A 331 -19.83 -33.14 24.37
C ASP A 331 -20.83 -32.71 25.45
N PRO A 332 -21.30 -33.66 26.29
CA PRO A 332 -22.30 -33.38 27.31
C PRO A 332 -21.78 -32.50 28.45
N GLU A 333 -20.46 -32.33 28.60
CA GLU A 333 -19.88 -31.46 29.63
C GLU A 333 -20.06 -29.99 29.26
N TRP A 334 -20.00 -29.67 27.98
CA TRP A 334 -20.03 -28.29 27.49
C TRP A 334 -21.25 -27.94 26.62
N ASP A 335 -22.17 -28.88 26.38
CA ASP A 335 -23.32 -28.75 25.48
C ASP A 335 -22.91 -28.28 24.06
N VAL A 336 -21.78 -28.83 23.58
CA VAL A 336 -21.21 -28.51 22.27
C VAL A 336 -21.25 -29.75 21.38
N VAL A 337 -21.71 -29.56 20.14
CA VAL A 337 -21.57 -30.57 19.09
C VAL A 337 -20.24 -30.31 18.38
N TYR A 338 -19.31 -31.25 18.42
CA TYR A 338 -18.05 -31.16 17.69
C TYR A 338 -18.11 -31.93 16.38
N LEU A 339 -17.46 -31.41 15.35
CA LEU A 339 -17.16 -32.14 14.12
C LEU A 339 -15.67 -32.52 14.14
N VAL A 340 -15.39 -33.81 14.06
CA VAL A 340 -14.04 -34.36 13.89
C VAL A 340 -13.90 -34.91 12.49
N GLY A 341 -12.81 -34.57 11.83
CA GLY A 341 -12.52 -35.08 10.50
C GLY A 341 -11.06 -35.43 10.30
N LYS A 342 -10.83 -36.39 9.42
CA LYS A 342 -9.52 -36.76 8.91
C LYS A 342 -9.63 -36.86 7.40
N LEU A 343 -8.85 -36.03 6.72
CA LEU A 343 -8.88 -35.87 5.28
C LEU A 343 -7.51 -36.22 4.70
N ARG A 344 -7.52 -36.86 3.54
CA ARG A 344 -6.33 -37.13 2.75
C ARG A 344 -6.20 -36.07 1.66
N CYS A 345 -5.05 -35.40 1.60
CA CYS A 345 -4.75 -34.42 0.58
C CYS A 345 -4.61 -35.12 -0.78
N VAL A 346 -5.41 -34.69 -1.75
CA VAL A 346 -5.29 -35.15 -3.12
C VAL A 346 -4.67 -34.01 -3.93
N LYS A 347 -3.45 -34.26 -4.36
CA LYS A 347 -2.75 -33.50 -5.40
C LYS A 347 -2.62 -34.46 -6.56
N ASN A 348 -3.00 -34.05 -7.76
CA ASN A 348 -3.45 -34.91 -8.88
C ASN A 348 -4.95 -35.21 -8.81
N SER A 349 -5.75 -34.24 -8.39
CA SER A 349 -7.19 -34.36 -8.60
C SER A 349 -7.44 -34.39 -10.11
N GLY A 350 -8.29 -35.26 -10.65
CA GLY A 350 -8.65 -35.26 -12.08
C GLY A 350 -9.27 -33.95 -12.62
N ILE A 351 -9.31 -32.90 -11.80
CA ILE A 351 -9.47 -31.52 -12.26
C ILE A 351 -8.13 -31.02 -12.84
N ASP A 352 -7.00 -31.27 -12.19
CA ASP A 352 -5.66 -30.99 -12.72
C ASP A 352 -5.35 -31.84 -13.96
N GLU A 353 -5.67 -33.13 -14.03
CA GLU A 353 -5.46 -33.90 -15.28
C GLU A 353 -6.33 -33.42 -16.45
N VAL A 354 -7.57 -32.97 -16.23
CA VAL A 354 -8.40 -32.40 -17.32
C VAL A 354 -7.96 -30.97 -17.67
N LEU A 355 -7.28 -30.27 -16.76
CA LEU A 355 -6.81 -28.89 -16.92
C LEU A 355 -5.35 -28.77 -17.38
N GLU A 356 -4.51 -29.77 -17.13
CA GLU A 356 -3.13 -29.92 -17.60
C GLU A 356 -3.06 -30.71 -18.91
N SER A 357 -4.05 -31.57 -19.23
CA SER A 357 -3.98 -32.47 -20.42
C SER A 357 -4.40 -31.86 -21.75
N LYS A 358 -4.90 -30.62 -21.78
CA LYS A 358 -5.13 -29.94 -23.07
C LYS A 358 -4.00 -28.99 -23.36
N ASN A 359 -2.93 -29.54 -23.95
CA ASN A 359 -1.99 -28.72 -24.70
C ASN A 359 -2.76 -27.83 -25.67
N LEU A 360 -2.58 -26.52 -25.55
CA LEU A 360 -3.09 -25.60 -26.54
C LEU A 360 -2.44 -25.92 -27.88
N LYS A 361 -3.26 -26.04 -28.91
CA LYS A 361 -2.86 -25.96 -30.32
C LYS A 361 -3.50 -24.73 -30.94
N PRO A 362 -2.85 -24.06 -31.90
CA PRO A 362 -3.49 -23.00 -32.67
C PRO A 362 -4.76 -23.47 -33.39
N LEU A 363 -5.59 -22.50 -33.78
CA LEU A 363 -6.84 -22.68 -34.53
C LEU A 363 -7.93 -23.44 -33.77
N GLN A 364 -7.95 -23.32 -32.43
CA GLN A 364 -9.01 -23.88 -31.58
C GLN A 364 -9.74 -22.80 -30.78
N ILE A 365 -11.03 -23.00 -30.55
CA ILE A 365 -11.82 -22.10 -29.70
C ILE A 365 -11.79 -22.61 -28.26
N PHE A 366 -11.33 -21.76 -27.34
CA PHE A 366 -11.37 -21.98 -25.90
C PHE A 366 -11.95 -20.77 -25.18
N THR A 367 -12.28 -20.94 -23.89
CA THR A 367 -12.74 -19.82 -23.04
C THR A 367 -11.51 -19.06 -22.50
N PRO A 368 -11.32 -17.79 -22.89
CA PRO A 368 -10.24 -16.96 -22.32
C PRO A 368 -10.40 -16.77 -20.82
N LEU A 369 -9.28 -16.56 -20.14
CA LEU A 369 -9.22 -16.38 -18.71
C LEU A 369 -9.96 -15.11 -18.26
N LYS A 370 -10.82 -15.27 -17.26
CA LYS A 370 -11.46 -14.18 -16.53
C LYS A 370 -10.97 -14.13 -15.09
N THR A 371 -11.13 -12.98 -14.47
CA THR A 371 -11.18 -12.90 -13.01
C THR A 371 -12.41 -13.66 -12.53
N SER A 372 -12.29 -14.36 -11.39
CA SER A 372 -13.39 -15.12 -10.77
C SER A 372 -14.71 -14.35 -10.85
N SER A 373 -15.72 -14.86 -11.56
CA SER A 373 -16.94 -14.10 -11.84
C SER A 373 -17.99 -14.30 -10.74
N GLY A 374 -18.44 -13.20 -10.15
CA GLY A 374 -19.47 -13.13 -9.12
C GLY A 374 -19.21 -11.90 -8.27
N TYR A 375 -20.23 -11.17 -7.85
CA TYR A 375 -20.17 -9.83 -7.25
C TYR A 375 -19.36 -9.67 -5.93
N THR A 376 -18.43 -10.58 -5.62
CA THR A 376 -17.64 -10.57 -4.38
C THR A 376 -16.24 -11.20 -4.48
N MET A 377 -15.80 -11.76 -5.62
CA MET A 377 -14.43 -12.27 -5.74
C MET A 377 -13.65 -11.55 -6.85
N GLN A 378 -12.59 -10.85 -6.48
CA GLN A 378 -11.59 -10.25 -7.38
C GLN A 378 -12.04 -9.13 -8.33
N GLU A 379 -13.27 -8.66 -8.24
CA GLU A 379 -13.67 -7.36 -8.77
C GLU A 379 -13.80 -6.36 -7.63
N TYR A 380 -13.06 -5.26 -7.74
CA TYR A 380 -12.99 -4.22 -6.73
C TYR A 380 -13.37 -2.86 -7.31
N TYR A 381 -13.92 -2.03 -6.44
CA TYR A 381 -14.48 -0.73 -6.77
C TYR A 381 -13.80 0.40 -6.00
N ASP A 382 -12.91 0.05 -5.07
CA ASP A 382 -12.08 0.96 -4.33
C ASP A 382 -10.70 0.31 -4.13
N ILE A 383 -9.66 1.14 -4.28
CA ILE A 383 -8.27 0.67 -4.25
C ILE A 383 -7.91 0.11 -2.87
N LYS A 384 -8.44 0.69 -1.79
CA LYS A 384 -8.15 0.26 -0.43
C LYS A 384 -8.61 -1.18 -0.19
N THR A 385 -9.86 -1.50 -0.51
CA THR A 385 -10.41 -2.85 -0.34
C THR A 385 -9.71 -3.85 -1.26
N PHE A 386 -9.37 -3.45 -2.50
CA PHE A 386 -8.53 -4.27 -3.38
C PHE A 386 -7.20 -4.63 -2.72
N VAL A 387 -6.48 -3.63 -2.19
CA VAL A 387 -5.18 -3.85 -1.56
C VAL A 387 -5.33 -4.73 -0.32
N ASP A 388 -6.28 -4.42 0.55
CA ASP A 388 -6.45 -5.11 1.83
C ASP A 388 -6.94 -6.56 1.65
N LYS A 389 -7.82 -6.84 0.68
CA LYS A 389 -8.45 -8.15 0.53
C LYS A 389 -7.79 -9.07 -0.51
N TRP A 390 -6.99 -8.54 -1.41
CA TRP A 390 -6.37 -9.33 -2.49
C TRP A 390 -4.87 -9.13 -2.56
N ALA A 391 -4.40 -7.90 -2.77
CA ALA A 391 -2.99 -7.66 -3.04
C ALA A 391 -2.09 -7.98 -1.84
N ASP A 392 -2.52 -7.63 -0.62
CA ASP A 392 -1.73 -7.82 0.60
C ASP A 392 -1.30 -9.28 0.80
N ALA A 393 -2.18 -10.24 0.50
CA ALA A 393 -1.89 -11.66 0.64
C ALA A 393 -0.74 -12.11 -0.28
N TYR A 394 -0.66 -11.57 -1.50
CA TYR A 394 0.40 -11.89 -2.45
C TYR A 394 1.69 -11.14 -2.15
N LEU A 395 1.60 -9.83 -1.85
CA LEU A 395 2.76 -8.99 -1.55
C LEU A 395 3.49 -9.46 -0.28
N LYS A 396 2.77 -9.85 0.78
CA LYS A 396 3.37 -10.42 1.99
C LYS A 396 4.13 -11.74 1.74
N ARG A 397 3.80 -12.44 0.67
CA ARG A 397 4.48 -13.68 0.23
C ARG A 397 5.65 -13.41 -0.73
N GLY A 398 6.05 -12.14 -0.89
CA GLY A 398 7.12 -11.73 -1.80
C GLY A 398 6.74 -11.86 -3.28
N LYS A 399 5.45 -11.98 -3.61
CA LYS A 399 4.98 -12.02 -5.00
C LYS A 399 4.90 -10.60 -5.55
N LYS A 400 5.12 -10.46 -6.85
CA LYS A 400 4.95 -9.20 -7.58
C LYS A 400 3.62 -9.20 -8.33
N ILE A 401 3.10 -8.01 -8.57
CA ILE A 401 1.81 -7.80 -9.25
C ILE A 401 2.04 -6.86 -10.43
N ASP A 402 1.70 -7.32 -11.62
CA ASP A 402 1.62 -6.47 -12.80
C ASP A 402 0.26 -5.76 -12.88
N THR A 403 0.27 -4.49 -13.24
CA THR A 403 -0.91 -3.63 -13.36
C THR A 403 -1.02 -3.07 -14.77
N GLU A 404 -2.08 -3.47 -15.47
CA GLU A 404 -2.34 -3.05 -16.85
C GLU A 404 -3.64 -2.22 -16.96
N ILE A 405 -3.76 -1.47 -18.05
CA ILE A 405 -4.97 -0.70 -18.39
C ILE A 405 -6.13 -1.67 -18.62
N LYS A 406 -7.27 -1.40 -18.00
CA LYS A 406 -8.52 -2.09 -18.33
C LYS A 406 -9.17 -1.40 -19.53
N TYR A 407 -8.79 -1.80 -20.74
CA TYR A 407 -9.33 -1.24 -21.98
C TYR A 407 -10.85 -1.47 -22.11
N ASN A 408 -11.57 -0.46 -22.64
CA ASN A 408 -13.00 -0.53 -22.97
C ASN A 408 -13.18 -1.05 -24.40
N GLY A 409 -13.22 -2.37 -24.60
CA GLY A 409 -13.28 -2.98 -25.92
C GLY A 409 -13.96 -4.34 -25.97
N TRP A 410 -13.57 -5.11 -26.98
CA TRP A 410 -13.98 -6.49 -27.18
C TRP A 410 -12.80 -7.43 -26.94
N ARG A 411 -12.86 -8.23 -25.86
CA ARG A 411 -11.91 -9.29 -25.60
C ARG A 411 -11.82 -10.24 -26.80
N THR A 412 -10.64 -10.31 -27.41
CA THR A 412 -10.37 -10.96 -28.71
C THR A 412 -9.20 -11.91 -28.59
N VAL A 413 -9.40 -13.17 -29.00
CA VAL A 413 -8.32 -14.15 -29.15
C VAL A 413 -7.89 -14.19 -30.61
N LEU A 414 -6.59 -14.15 -30.85
CA LEU A 414 -5.96 -14.11 -32.16
C LEU A 414 -5.08 -15.35 -32.33
N GLN A 415 -5.33 -16.17 -33.34
CA GLN A 415 -4.56 -17.39 -33.57
C GLN A 415 -4.14 -17.52 -35.03
N LYS A 416 -2.92 -18.01 -35.25
CA LYS A 416 -2.41 -18.32 -36.59
C LYS A 416 -1.60 -19.59 -36.56
N ASP A 417 -1.80 -20.40 -37.60
CA ASP A 417 -0.95 -21.56 -37.91
C ASP A 417 -1.03 -21.87 -39.41
N ASN A 418 0.11 -22.22 -40.02
CA ASN A 418 0.21 -22.61 -41.43
C ASN A 418 -0.52 -21.67 -42.41
N GLY A 419 -0.50 -20.35 -42.15
CA GLY A 419 -1.16 -19.33 -42.97
C GLY A 419 -2.68 -19.20 -42.76
N ASN A 420 -3.29 -20.10 -42.00
CA ASN A 420 -4.66 -20.00 -41.54
C ASN A 420 -4.75 -19.14 -40.28
N THR A 421 -5.87 -18.46 -40.09
CA THR A 421 -6.11 -17.58 -38.95
C THR A 421 -7.46 -17.87 -38.33
N LEU A 422 -7.54 -17.72 -37.01
CA LEU A 422 -8.78 -17.77 -36.25
C LEU A 422 -8.80 -16.57 -35.30
N ILE A 423 -9.79 -15.71 -35.46
CA ILE A 423 -10.02 -14.54 -34.60
C ILE A 423 -11.41 -14.67 -34.02
N TYR A 424 -11.58 -14.62 -32.70
CA TYR A 424 -12.91 -14.66 -32.11
C TYR A 424 -13.02 -13.77 -30.86
N PHE A 425 -14.22 -13.30 -30.60
CA PHE A 425 -14.55 -12.60 -29.36
C PHE A 425 -14.95 -13.58 -28.27
N GLU A 426 -14.60 -13.26 -27.03
CA GLU A 426 -14.85 -14.11 -25.85
C GLU A 426 -16.32 -14.53 -25.70
N ASP A 427 -17.24 -13.59 -25.93
CA ASP A 427 -18.68 -13.76 -25.69
C ASP A 427 -19.37 -14.60 -26.76
N SER A 428 -19.05 -14.36 -28.02
CA SER A 428 -19.70 -15.03 -29.15
C SER A 428 -18.99 -16.32 -29.55
N LYS A 429 -17.69 -16.45 -29.29
CA LYS A 429 -16.86 -17.62 -29.66
C LYS A 429 -17.08 -18.06 -31.12
N ARG A 430 -17.29 -17.10 -32.01
CA ARG A 430 -17.46 -17.31 -33.46
C ARG A 430 -16.25 -16.73 -34.18
N ASP A 431 -15.81 -17.42 -35.23
CA ASP A 431 -14.73 -16.93 -36.09
C ASP A 431 -15.14 -15.63 -36.78
N ARG A 432 -14.30 -14.61 -36.63
CA ARG A 432 -14.41 -13.25 -37.15
C ARG A 432 -13.30 -12.92 -38.15
N SER A 433 -12.47 -13.89 -38.55
CA SER A 433 -11.34 -13.66 -39.46
C SER A 433 -11.79 -12.99 -40.77
N ASN A 434 -12.89 -13.45 -41.36
CA ASN A 434 -13.45 -12.84 -42.58
C ASN A 434 -14.00 -11.41 -42.37
N GLN A 435 -14.43 -11.10 -41.15
CA GLN A 435 -14.98 -9.80 -40.78
C GLN A 435 -13.86 -8.76 -40.61
N PHE A 436 -12.67 -9.15 -40.17
CA PHE A 436 -11.56 -8.23 -39.88
C PHE A 436 -10.30 -8.55 -40.71
N PRO A 437 -10.31 -8.30 -42.03
CA PRO A 437 -9.21 -8.69 -42.93
C PRO A 437 -7.87 -8.03 -42.57
N ASP A 438 -7.88 -6.81 -42.04
CA ASP A 438 -6.63 -6.12 -41.68
C ASP A 438 -6.05 -6.62 -40.35
N LEU A 439 -6.86 -7.18 -39.43
CA LEU A 439 -6.34 -7.90 -38.25
C LEU A 439 -5.68 -9.21 -38.68
N VAL A 440 -6.27 -9.92 -39.66
CA VAL A 440 -5.67 -11.11 -40.27
C VAL A 440 -4.33 -10.78 -40.92
N ALA A 441 -4.24 -9.64 -41.62
CA ALA A 441 -2.99 -9.20 -42.25
C ALA A 441 -1.89 -8.95 -41.21
N ASP A 442 -2.18 -8.24 -40.13
CA ASP A 442 -1.22 -8.01 -39.02
C ASP A 442 -0.82 -9.32 -38.33
N LEU A 443 -1.77 -10.23 -38.08
CA LEU A 443 -1.49 -11.52 -37.47
C LEU A 443 -0.58 -12.40 -38.34
N LYS A 444 -0.74 -12.33 -39.66
CA LYS A 444 0.08 -13.08 -40.63
C LYS A 444 1.51 -12.58 -40.77
N VAL A 445 1.85 -11.40 -40.23
CA VAL A 445 3.24 -10.92 -40.15
C VAL A 445 4.09 -11.86 -39.28
N ILE A 446 3.47 -12.52 -38.30
CA ILE A 446 4.15 -13.49 -37.44
C ILE A 446 4.42 -14.77 -38.24
N ASP A 447 5.70 -15.05 -38.50
CA ASP A 447 6.12 -16.20 -39.32
C ASP A 447 5.87 -17.56 -38.61
N LYS A 448 5.80 -17.58 -37.28
CA LYS A 448 5.53 -18.77 -36.45
C LYS A 448 4.05 -19.01 -36.14
N PRO A 449 3.65 -20.23 -35.73
CA PRO A 449 2.36 -20.47 -35.11
C PRO A 449 2.22 -19.71 -33.78
N VAL A 450 1.04 -19.17 -33.49
CA VAL A 450 0.84 -18.29 -32.33
C VAL A 450 -0.60 -18.27 -31.81
N ILE A 451 -0.77 -18.09 -30.51
CA ILE A 451 -2.04 -17.75 -29.84
C ILE A 451 -1.80 -16.52 -28.95
N LEU A 452 -2.47 -15.41 -29.27
CA LEU A 452 -2.41 -14.15 -28.53
C LEU A 452 -3.77 -13.82 -27.92
N ASP A 453 -3.74 -13.20 -26.76
CA ASP A 453 -4.93 -12.71 -26.06
C ASP A 453 -4.90 -11.17 -26.00
N ALA A 454 -5.99 -10.54 -26.45
CA ALA A 454 -6.02 -9.11 -26.75
C ALA A 454 -7.37 -8.44 -26.47
N GLU A 455 -7.40 -7.10 -26.48
CA GLU A 455 -8.61 -6.29 -26.44
C GLU A 455 -8.71 -5.46 -27.73
N LEU A 456 -9.76 -5.68 -28.52
CA LEU A 456 -10.03 -4.94 -29.75
C LEU A 456 -10.88 -3.70 -29.46
N GLY A 457 -10.41 -2.54 -29.91
CA GLY A 457 -11.12 -1.26 -29.83
C GLY A 457 -10.87 -0.41 -31.08
N ALA A 458 -11.19 0.88 -30.98
CA ALA A 458 -10.91 1.84 -32.04
C ALA A 458 -10.61 3.24 -31.50
N ILE A 459 -9.86 4.00 -32.28
CA ILE A 459 -9.56 5.41 -32.07
C ILE A 459 -10.18 6.27 -33.17
N GLY A 460 -10.86 7.33 -32.79
CA GLY A 460 -11.45 8.32 -33.71
C GLY A 460 -10.44 9.39 -34.14
N PRO A 461 -10.88 10.34 -34.99
CA PRO A 461 -10.09 11.51 -35.34
C PRO A 461 -9.59 12.26 -34.10
N GLY A 462 -8.30 12.62 -34.10
CA GLY A 462 -7.65 13.27 -32.96
C GLY A 462 -7.18 12.31 -31.85
N GLY A 463 -7.16 11.00 -32.10
CA GLY A 463 -6.56 9.99 -31.20
C GLY A 463 -7.45 9.52 -30.05
N LYS A 464 -8.72 9.94 -30.01
CA LYS A 464 -9.64 9.64 -28.90
C LYS A 464 -10.24 8.24 -29.01
N VAL A 465 -10.34 7.52 -27.91
CA VAL A 465 -10.94 6.18 -27.88
C VAL A 465 -12.44 6.26 -28.22
N ILE A 466 -12.90 5.37 -29.11
CA ILE A 466 -14.31 5.23 -29.45
C ILE A 466 -14.96 4.29 -28.43
N ALA A 467 -16.07 4.72 -27.84
CA ALA A 467 -16.78 3.94 -26.83
C ALA A 467 -17.30 2.62 -27.39
N ARG A 468 -17.23 1.54 -26.60
CA ARG A 468 -17.69 0.20 -27.02
C ARG A 468 -19.13 0.18 -27.54
N LYS A 469 -20.02 1.01 -26.97
CA LYS A 469 -21.42 1.13 -27.43
C LYS A 469 -21.52 1.53 -28.91
N ASP A 470 -20.60 2.38 -29.38
CA ASP A 470 -20.60 2.88 -30.76
C ASP A 470 -19.97 1.84 -31.71
N LEU A 471 -19.29 0.84 -31.15
CA LEU A 471 -18.72 -0.33 -31.82
C LEU A 471 -19.62 -1.59 -31.69
N ALA A 472 -20.80 -1.47 -31.06
CA ALA A 472 -21.66 -2.62 -30.76
C ALA A 472 -22.09 -3.41 -32.02
N TYR A 473 -22.16 -2.74 -33.17
CA TYR A 473 -22.51 -3.36 -34.45
C TYR A 473 -21.50 -4.43 -34.89
N TRP A 474 -20.26 -4.42 -34.40
CA TRP A 474 -19.28 -5.49 -34.66
C TRP A 474 -19.76 -6.87 -34.20
N GLY A 475 -20.56 -6.91 -33.13
CA GLY A 475 -21.13 -8.16 -32.62
C GLY A 475 -22.11 -8.84 -33.60
N THR A 476 -22.79 -8.05 -34.44
CA THR A 476 -23.94 -8.49 -35.25
C THR A 476 -23.74 -8.35 -36.76
N THR A 477 -22.88 -7.43 -37.22
CA THR A 477 -22.67 -7.19 -38.65
C THR A 477 -21.98 -8.38 -39.33
N LYS A 478 -22.29 -8.56 -40.61
CA LYS A 478 -21.60 -9.48 -41.53
C LYS A 478 -20.63 -8.74 -42.46
N ASP A 479 -20.66 -7.41 -42.45
CA ASP A 479 -19.81 -6.59 -43.31
C ASP A 479 -18.36 -6.61 -42.82
N LYS A 480 -17.44 -6.43 -43.77
CA LYS A 480 -16.01 -6.30 -43.47
C LYS A 480 -15.74 -4.98 -42.76
N VAL A 481 -14.97 -5.04 -41.69
CA VAL A 481 -14.47 -3.88 -40.96
C VAL A 481 -12.97 -3.78 -41.23
N TYR A 482 -12.61 -2.73 -41.97
CA TYR A 482 -11.22 -2.43 -42.31
C TYR A 482 -10.57 -1.56 -41.25
N ARG A 483 -9.23 -1.44 -41.31
CA ARG A 483 -8.39 -0.66 -40.40
C ARG A 483 -8.93 0.74 -40.22
N LYS A 484 -9.30 1.42 -41.30
CA LYS A 484 -10.08 2.67 -41.25
C LYS A 484 -11.51 2.31 -41.63
N PHE A 485 -12.47 2.68 -40.79
CA PHE A 485 -13.88 2.38 -41.00
C PHE A 485 -14.75 3.57 -40.62
N GLU A 486 -16.01 3.48 -41.02
CA GLU A 486 -17.09 4.36 -40.59
C GLU A 486 -18.23 3.49 -40.08
N THR A 487 -18.75 3.80 -38.90
CA THR A 487 -19.91 3.06 -38.36
C THR A 487 -21.17 3.40 -39.15
N PRO A 488 -22.23 2.57 -39.08
CA PRO A 488 -23.53 2.93 -39.67
C PRO A 488 -24.10 4.26 -39.18
N ALA A 489 -23.65 4.75 -38.02
CA ALA A 489 -24.02 6.04 -37.45
C ALA A 489 -23.10 7.19 -37.92
N GLY A 490 -22.20 6.96 -38.88
CA GLY A 490 -21.29 7.98 -39.42
C GLY A 490 -20.02 8.24 -38.60
N VAL A 491 -19.72 7.40 -37.59
CA VAL A 491 -18.53 7.59 -36.74
C VAL A 491 -17.31 7.01 -37.43
N LYS A 492 -16.36 7.86 -37.81
CA LYS A 492 -15.08 7.44 -38.41
C LYS A 492 -14.11 6.95 -37.33
N GLY A 493 -13.45 5.83 -37.57
CA GLY A 493 -12.53 5.21 -36.63
C GLY A 493 -11.38 4.48 -37.29
N THR A 494 -10.32 4.26 -36.51
CA THR A 494 -9.19 3.38 -36.85
C THR A 494 -9.11 2.26 -35.81
N LEU A 495 -9.01 1.01 -36.26
CA LEU A 495 -8.86 -0.15 -35.37
C LEU A 495 -7.57 -0.06 -34.55
N VAL A 496 -7.65 -0.47 -33.28
CA VAL A 496 -6.50 -0.71 -32.41
C VAL A 496 -6.73 -2.00 -31.62
N CYS A 497 -5.73 -2.87 -31.51
CA CYS A 497 -5.85 -4.13 -30.79
C CYS A 497 -4.72 -4.26 -29.76
N HIS A 498 -5.07 -4.15 -28.48
CA HIS A 498 -4.10 -4.19 -27.38
C HIS A 498 -3.86 -5.64 -26.93
N VAL A 499 -2.70 -6.18 -27.25
CA VAL A 499 -2.30 -7.56 -26.91
C VAL A 499 -1.60 -7.57 -25.55
N PHE A 500 -2.04 -8.42 -24.62
CA PHE A 500 -1.51 -8.46 -23.25
C PHE A 500 -1.05 -9.84 -22.77
N ASP A 501 -1.28 -10.92 -23.52
CA ASP A 501 -0.75 -12.26 -23.17
C ASP A 501 -0.42 -13.08 -24.43
N CYS A 502 0.51 -14.03 -24.29
CA CYS A 502 0.94 -14.97 -25.33
C CYS A 502 0.86 -16.39 -24.78
N LEU A 503 -0.08 -17.18 -25.31
CA LEU A 503 -0.40 -18.51 -24.77
C LEU A 503 0.28 -19.64 -25.56
N TYR A 504 0.73 -19.35 -26.77
CA TYR A 504 1.41 -20.30 -27.63
C TYR A 504 2.31 -19.55 -28.62
N TYR A 505 3.53 -20.03 -28.83
CA TYR A 505 4.43 -19.50 -29.85
C TYR A 505 5.44 -20.55 -30.30
N ASP A 506 5.66 -20.65 -31.61
CA ASP A 506 6.69 -21.52 -32.23
C ASP A 506 6.66 -22.96 -31.71
N ASP A 507 5.50 -23.59 -31.89
CA ASP A 507 5.20 -24.95 -31.45
C ASP A 507 5.28 -25.22 -29.94
N LYS A 508 5.48 -24.18 -29.13
CA LYS A 508 5.48 -24.24 -27.67
C LYS A 508 4.18 -23.71 -27.08
N ASP A 509 3.52 -24.55 -26.29
CA ASP A 509 2.42 -24.15 -25.42
C ASP A 509 2.97 -23.47 -24.15
N LEU A 510 2.46 -22.28 -23.86
CA LEU A 510 2.92 -21.42 -22.78
C LEU A 510 1.87 -21.20 -21.70
N HIS A 511 0.63 -21.71 -21.82
CA HIS A 511 -0.43 -21.35 -20.86
C HIS A 511 -0.14 -21.81 -19.43
N ASN A 512 0.60 -22.91 -19.25
CA ASN A 512 1.05 -23.39 -17.94
C ASN A 512 2.35 -22.73 -17.45
N GLU A 513 2.98 -21.88 -18.28
CA GLU A 513 4.15 -21.11 -17.87
C GLU A 513 3.73 -19.90 -17.02
N PRO A 514 4.60 -19.42 -16.11
CA PRO A 514 4.39 -18.18 -15.37
C PRO A 514 4.09 -16.99 -16.28
N TRP A 515 3.26 -16.05 -15.81
CA TRP A 515 2.93 -14.85 -16.57
C TRP A 515 4.18 -14.09 -17.05
N THR A 516 5.25 -14.04 -16.26
CA THR A 516 6.53 -13.43 -16.66
C THR A 516 7.08 -14.04 -17.95
N THR A 517 7.07 -15.36 -18.08
CA THR A 517 7.56 -16.10 -19.25
C THR A 517 6.69 -15.81 -20.48
N ARG A 518 5.36 -15.85 -20.30
CA ARG A 518 4.41 -15.54 -21.37
C ARG A 518 4.55 -14.09 -21.84
N ARG A 519 4.75 -13.17 -20.90
CA ARG A 519 4.93 -11.75 -21.16
C ARG A 519 6.25 -11.45 -21.88
N GLU A 520 7.33 -12.10 -21.49
CA GLU A 520 8.62 -11.98 -22.18
C GLU A 520 8.52 -12.47 -23.63
N GLN A 521 7.86 -13.62 -23.84
CA GLN A 521 7.61 -14.11 -25.20
C GLN A 521 6.78 -13.12 -26.03
N LEU A 522 5.75 -12.51 -25.43
CA LEU A 522 4.96 -11.47 -26.08
C LEU A 522 5.83 -10.26 -26.47
N GLU A 523 6.70 -9.80 -25.56
CA GLU A 523 7.63 -8.69 -25.82
C GLU A 523 8.61 -9.02 -26.94
N ASN A 524 9.11 -10.25 -27.01
CA ASN A 524 9.98 -10.74 -28.08
C ASN A 524 9.27 -10.73 -29.45
N ILE A 525 7.99 -11.09 -29.51
CA ILE A 525 7.17 -10.99 -30.73
C ILE A 525 7.08 -9.52 -31.18
N PHE A 526 6.78 -8.60 -30.27
CA PHE A 526 6.68 -7.17 -30.59
C PHE A 526 8.02 -6.49 -30.89
N ALA A 527 9.14 -7.08 -30.46
CA ALA A 527 10.48 -6.63 -30.86
C ALA A 527 10.89 -7.16 -32.24
N LYS A 528 10.40 -8.35 -32.65
CA LYS A 528 10.74 -9.00 -33.92
C LYS A 528 9.90 -8.51 -35.09
N TYR A 529 8.62 -8.21 -34.88
CA TYR A 529 7.67 -7.88 -35.96
C TYR A 529 7.09 -6.48 -35.80
N ASP A 530 6.78 -5.85 -36.92
CA ASP A 530 6.08 -4.56 -36.96
C ASP A 530 4.58 -4.75 -37.26
N PHE A 531 3.73 -4.05 -36.49
CA PHE A 531 2.28 -4.20 -36.54
C PHE A 531 1.57 -2.86 -36.74
N LYS A 532 0.61 -2.83 -37.67
CA LYS A 532 -0.13 -1.61 -38.01
C LYS A 532 -1.29 -1.32 -37.05
N ILE A 533 -1.86 -2.37 -36.48
CA ILE A 533 -3.06 -2.39 -35.63
C ILE A 533 -2.74 -2.97 -34.25
N PHE A 534 -1.94 -4.03 -34.17
CA PHE A 534 -1.60 -4.63 -32.88
C PHE A 534 -0.68 -3.70 -32.07
N LYS A 535 -0.96 -3.58 -30.77
CA LYS A 535 -0.21 -2.78 -29.81
C LYS A 535 0.05 -3.59 -28.56
N LEU A 536 1.27 -3.54 -28.06
CA LEU A 536 1.63 -4.20 -26.80
C LEU A 536 0.98 -3.44 -25.63
N SER A 537 0.25 -4.15 -24.77
CA SER A 537 -0.26 -3.58 -23.52
C SER A 537 0.91 -3.20 -22.60
N PRO A 538 0.94 -2.00 -21.99
CA PRO A 538 2.01 -1.62 -21.08
C PRO A 538 1.93 -2.41 -19.77
N LYS A 539 3.07 -2.92 -19.29
CA LYS A 539 3.21 -3.58 -17.98
C LYS A 539 3.67 -2.59 -16.91
N ASN A 540 3.19 -2.71 -15.69
CA ASN A 540 3.64 -1.94 -14.53
C ASN A 540 3.73 -2.90 -13.33
N ILE A 541 4.94 -3.35 -13.01
CA ILE A 541 5.16 -4.36 -11.98
C ILE A 541 5.47 -3.68 -10.65
N SER A 542 4.69 -4.03 -9.63
CA SER A 542 4.83 -3.56 -8.26
C SER A 542 5.03 -4.73 -7.30
N ASP A 543 5.91 -4.57 -6.33
CA ASP A 543 6.19 -5.55 -5.26
C ASP A 543 5.80 -5.04 -3.86
N ASN A 544 5.20 -3.86 -3.79
CA ASN A 544 4.72 -3.25 -2.57
C ASN A 544 3.38 -2.54 -2.80
N LYS A 545 2.65 -2.29 -1.70
CA LYS A 545 1.31 -1.69 -1.76
C LYS A 545 1.32 -0.28 -2.35
N ALA A 546 2.34 0.52 -2.04
CA ALA A 546 2.35 1.92 -2.41
C ALA A 546 2.47 2.09 -3.92
N ASP A 547 3.38 1.34 -4.55
CA ASP A 547 3.58 1.39 -5.99
C ASP A 547 2.41 0.76 -6.74
N LEU A 548 1.85 -0.34 -6.21
CA LEU A 548 0.64 -0.94 -6.78
C LEU A 548 -0.52 0.07 -6.82
N ILE A 549 -0.71 0.84 -5.75
CA ILE A 549 -1.73 1.91 -5.70
C ILE A 549 -1.45 2.98 -6.77
N LYS A 550 -0.19 3.41 -6.94
CA LYS A 550 0.18 4.40 -7.95
C LYS A 550 -0.05 3.87 -9.36
N ASP A 551 0.33 2.63 -9.62
CA ASP A 551 0.16 1.99 -10.93
C ASP A 551 -1.33 1.90 -11.28
N ILE A 552 -2.17 1.48 -10.34
CA ILE A 552 -3.62 1.44 -10.50
C ILE A 552 -4.16 2.84 -10.82
N GLN A 553 -3.75 3.86 -10.07
CA GLN A 553 -4.19 5.24 -10.29
C GLN A 553 -3.72 5.79 -11.65
N LYS A 554 -2.51 5.43 -12.09
CA LYS A 554 -1.92 5.83 -13.37
C LYS A 554 -2.71 5.21 -14.51
N VAL A 555 -2.88 3.89 -14.52
CA VAL A 555 -3.58 3.19 -15.62
C VAL A 555 -5.07 3.51 -15.66
N SER A 556 -5.69 3.81 -14.51
CA SER A 556 -7.11 4.19 -14.44
C SER A 556 -7.40 5.60 -14.98
N LYS A 557 -6.38 6.47 -15.07
CA LYS A 557 -6.50 7.84 -15.61
C LYS A 557 -6.22 7.94 -17.12
N VAL A 558 -5.78 6.84 -17.74
CA VAL A 558 -5.56 6.80 -19.20
C VAL A 558 -6.90 6.99 -19.91
N GLU A 559 -6.96 7.83 -20.94
CA GLU A 559 -8.19 8.08 -21.71
C GLU A 559 -8.73 6.76 -22.28
N GLY A 560 -10.02 6.47 -22.00
CA GLY A 560 -10.67 5.21 -22.42
C GLY A 560 -10.42 4.01 -21.51
N SER A 561 -9.73 4.19 -20.38
CA SER A 561 -9.57 3.16 -19.34
C SER A 561 -10.83 3.00 -18.49
N GLU A 562 -11.27 1.76 -18.26
CA GLU A 562 -12.33 1.42 -17.29
C GLU A 562 -11.77 1.15 -15.88
N GLY A 563 -10.45 1.31 -15.70
CA GLY A 563 -9.74 1.03 -14.45
C GLY A 563 -8.46 0.22 -14.68
N ALA A 564 -8.23 -0.80 -13.85
CA ALA A 564 -7.00 -1.61 -13.90
C ALA A 564 -7.28 -3.13 -13.93
N VAL A 565 -6.39 -3.87 -14.57
CA VAL A 565 -6.28 -5.34 -14.43
C VAL A 565 -4.96 -5.63 -13.72
N CYS A 566 -5.02 -6.31 -12.58
CA CYS A 566 -3.86 -6.68 -11.78
C CYS A 566 -3.62 -8.19 -11.90
N LYS A 567 -2.37 -8.62 -12.15
CA LYS A 567 -2.00 -10.01 -12.39
C LYS A 567 -0.81 -10.38 -11.51
N VAL A 568 -0.90 -11.47 -10.75
CA VAL A 568 0.27 -11.97 -10.01
C VAL A 568 1.30 -12.52 -11.01
N THR A 569 2.55 -12.12 -10.89
CA THR A 569 3.55 -12.33 -11.96
C THR A 569 3.95 -13.78 -12.20
N ASP A 570 3.77 -14.66 -11.22
CA ASP A 570 4.01 -16.11 -11.35
C ASP A 570 2.75 -16.93 -11.64
N SER A 571 1.64 -16.26 -11.97
CA SER A 571 0.38 -16.95 -12.29
C SER A 571 0.41 -17.63 -13.66
N THR A 572 -0.12 -18.85 -13.73
CA THR A 572 -0.43 -19.54 -14.98
C THR A 572 -1.73 -19.01 -15.62
N TYR A 573 -2.03 -19.44 -16.84
CA TYR A 573 -3.27 -19.15 -17.56
C TYR A 573 -4.16 -20.39 -17.62
N PRO A 574 -5.02 -20.65 -16.61
CA PRO A 574 -5.85 -21.84 -16.61
C PRO A 574 -6.97 -21.75 -17.65
N LEU A 575 -7.15 -22.80 -18.44
CA LEU A 575 -8.21 -22.89 -19.46
C LEU A 575 -9.62 -23.14 -18.88
N THR A 576 -9.76 -23.13 -17.55
CA THR A 576 -11.05 -23.09 -16.83
C THR A 576 -11.85 -21.83 -17.13
N GLY A 577 -11.18 -20.77 -17.59
CA GLY A 577 -11.75 -19.45 -17.79
C GLY A 577 -11.84 -18.60 -16.52
N GLN A 578 -11.32 -19.05 -15.37
CA GLN A 578 -11.27 -18.26 -14.13
C GLN A 578 -9.96 -18.47 -13.37
N THR A 579 -9.37 -17.40 -12.80
CA THR A 579 -8.20 -17.48 -11.91
C THR A 579 -8.38 -16.61 -10.68
N PRO A 580 -7.88 -17.04 -9.50
CA PRO A 580 -7.80 -16.19 -8.33
C PRO A 580 -6.64 -15.18 -8.38
N ALA A 581 -5.66 -15.45 -9.23
CA ALA A 581 -4.40 -14.70 -9.30
C ALA A 581 -4.48 -13.45 -10.18
N TRP A 582 -5.64 -13.16 -10.77
CA TRP A 582 -5.92 -11.91 -11.47
C TRP A 582 -7.10 -11.21 -10.80
N ALA A 583 -7.05 -9.88 -10.73
CA ALA A 583 -8.10 -9.06 -10.19
C ALA A 583 -8.32 -7.81 -11.03
N LYS A 584 -9.54 -7.25 -10.96
CA LYS A 584 -9.91 -6.03 -11.69
C LYS A 584 -10.32 -4.96 -10.71
N ILE A 585 -9.92 -3.73 -11.00
CA ILE A 585 -10.37 -2.54 -10.30
C ILE A 585 -11.14 -1.71 -11.32
N LYS A 586 -12.39 -1.39 -11.02
CA LYS A 586 -13.26 -0.59 -11.89
C LYS A 586 -13.33 0.84 -11.34
N THR A 587 -13.14 1.83 -12.21
CA THR A 587 -13.35 3.24 -11.84
C THR A 587 -14.84 3.47 -11.60
N ILE A 588 -15.22 3.82 -10.37
CA ILE A 588 -16.58 4.23 -10.03
C ILE A 588 -16.57 5.62 -9.40
N VAL A 589 -17.62 6.39 -9.67
CA VAL A 589 -17.76 7.76 -9.17
C VAL A 589 -19.07 7.87 -8.42
N GLU A 590 -19.05 8.57 -7.29
CA GLU A 590 -20.24 8.84 -6.51
C GLU A 590 -21.03 10.04 -7.04
N PHE A 591 -22.35 9.91 -7.02
CA PHE A 591 -23.31 10.94 -7.35
C PHE A 591 -24.41 10.99 -6.29
N LYS A 592 -24.93 12.19 -6.03
CA LYS A 592 -26.05 12.38 -5.10
C LYS A 592 -27.33 12.56 -5.90
N VAL A 593 -28.24 11.61 -5.82
CA VAL A 593 -29.45 11.52 -6.67
C VAL A 593 -30.69 11.33 -5.80
N GLN A 594 -31.84 11.81 -6.26
CA GLN A 594 -33.07 11.73 -5.48
C GLN A 594 -33.87 10.49 -5.84
N VAL A 595 -34.44 9.81 -4.85
CA VAL A 595 -35.40 8.73 -5.08
C VAL A 595 -36.67 9.29 -5.69
N ILE A 596 -36.98 8.89 -6.92
CA ILE A 596 -38.28 9.16 -7.55
C ILE A 596 -39.28 8.07 -7.14
N LYS A 597 -38.85 6.81 -7.22
CA LYS A 597 -39.71 5.66 -6.93
C LYS A 597 -38.93 4.50 -6.34
N ARG A 598 -39.48 3.90 -5.30
CA ARG A 598 -39.01 2.61 -4.75
C ARG A 598 -39.68 1.45 -5.46
N ASN A 599 -38.90 0.48 -5.91
CA ASN A 599 -39.38 -0.74 -6.55
C ASN A 599 -38.99 -1.95 -5.68
N PRO A 600 -39.94 -2.56 -4.95
CA PRO A 600 -39.68 -3.77 -4.18
C PRO A 600 -39.40 -4.96 -5.10
N VAL A 601 -38.47 -5.83 -4.69
CA VAL A 601 -38.13 -7.06 -5.44
C VAL A 601 -39.10 -8.17 -5.03
N LYS A 602 -39.84 -8.71 -6.01
CA LYS A 602 -40.84 -9.77 -5.80
C LYS A 602 -40.18 -11.01 -5.17
N GLY A 603 -40.82 -11.56 -4.12
CA GLY A 603 -40.30 -12.74 -3.40
C GLY A 603 -39.28 -12.43 -2.29
N THR A 604 -39.01 -11.15 -1.99
CA THR A 604 -38.12 -10.74 -0.90
C THR A 604 -38.78 -9.69 -0.02
N THR A 605 -38.50 -9.70 1.28
CA THR A 605 -39.11 -8.74 2.24
C THR A 605 -38.29 -7.47 2.44
N ASN A 606 -36.98 -7.50 2.15
CA ASN A 606 -36.04 -6.41 2.49
C ASN A 606 -35.11 -6.01 1.33
N VAL A 607 -35.41 -6.37 0.08
CA VAL A 607 -34.59 -5.98 -1.08
C VAL A 607 -35.37 -5.07 -2.03
N PHE A 608 -34.75 -3.97 -2.43
CA PHE A 608 -35.36 -2.90 -3.23
C PHE A 608 -34.40 -2.46 -4.32
N ASN A 609 -34.92 -1.92 -5.43
CA ASN A 609 -34.17 -1.00 -6.27
C ASN A 609 -34.94 0.31 -6.44
N TYR A 610 -34.25 1.37 -6.84
CA TYR A 610 -34.84 2.70 -6.90
C TYR A 610 -34.77 3.26 -8.30
N THR A 611 -35.84 3.87 -8.77
CA THR A 611 -35.76 4.84 -9.86
C THR A 611 -35.32 6.16 -9.27
N VAL A 612 -34.19 6.67 -9.73
CA VAL A 612 -33.53 7.85 -9.16
C VAL A 612 -33.40 8.96 -10.20
N GLY A 613 -33.29 10.19 -9.73
CA GLY A 613 -33.24 11.38 -10.58
C GLY A 613 -32.27 12.46 -10.11
N TYR A 614 -32.03 13.42 -10.99
CA TYR A 614 -31.11 14.54 -10.84
C TYR A 614 -31.78 15.82 -11.36
N LEU A 615 -31.23 16.99 -11.04
CA LEU A 615 -31.80 18.26 -11.50
C LEU A 615 -31.24 18.67 -12.86
N SER A 616 -32.09 18.98 -13.82
CA SER A 616 -31.73 19.55 -15.11
C SER A 616 -32.57 20.79 -15.37
N LYS A 617 -31.93 21.97 -15.41
CA LYS A 617 -32.62 23.28 -15.46
C LYS A 617 -33.75 23.43 -14.42
N GLY A 618 -33.51 22.97 -13.19
CA GLY A 618 -34.48 23.06 -12.09
C GLY A 618 -35.62 22.03 -12.13
N LYS A 619 -35.67 21.17 -13.15
CA LYS A 619 -36.62 20.05 -13.22
C LYS A 619 -35.95 18.74 -12.81
N LEU A 620 -36.65 17.92 -12.03
CA LEU A 620 -36.18 16.58 -11.66
C LEU A 620 -36.34 15.63 -12.85
N GLU A 621 -35.22 15.11 -13.35
CA GLU A 621 -35.13 14.19 -14.49
C GLU A 621 -34.63 12.82 -14.04
N THR A 622 -35.09 11.77 -14.72
CA THR A 622 -34.77 10.38 -14.35
C THR A 622 -33.37 10.00 -14.85
N LEU A 623 -32.52 9.51 -13.95
CA LEU A 623 -31.21 8.94 -14.26
C LEU A 623 -31.31 7.47 -14.69
N GLY A 624 -32.24 6.72 -14.09
CA GLY A 624 -32.43 5.29 -14.32
C GLY A 624 -32.80 4.52 -13.06
N LYS A 625 -32.74 3.18 -13.13
CA LYS A 625 -32.93 2.29 -11.98
C LYS A 625 -31.60 1.90 -11.37
N THR A 626 -31.51 1.91 -10.05
CA THR A 626 -30.37 1.37 -9.31
C THR A 626 -30.36 -0.16 -9.34
N PHE A 627 -29.23 -0.75 -8.93
CA PHE A 627 -29.18 -2.15 -8.54
C PHE A 627 -29.98 -2.41 -7.25
N ASN A 628 -30.23 -3.69 -7.00
CA ASN A 628 -30.88 -4.17 -5.78
C ASN A 628 -30.02 -3.83 -4.55
N THR A 629 -30.67 -3.42 -3.47
CA THR A 629 -30.04 -3.03 -2.20
C THR A 629 -30.97 -3.32 -1.03
N THR A 630 -30.39 -3.43 0.16
CA THR A 630 -31.10 -3.53 1.45
C THR A 630 -31.28 -2.16 2.13
N VAL A 631 -30.62 -1.10 1.61
CA VAL A 631 -30.78 0.28 2.10
C VAL A 631 -32.21 0.72 1.88
N LYS A 632 -32.90 1.12 2.96
CA LYS A 632 -34.32 1.51 2.96
C LYS A 632 -34.46 3.03 2.85
N ALA A 633 -34.77 3.51 1.66
CA ALA A 633 -35.03 4.92 1.37
C ALA A 633 -36.46 5.12 0.85
N ASN A 634 -36.97 6.32 1.03
CA ASN A 634 -38.30 6.75 0.61
C ASN A 634 -38.21 7.70 -0.60
N PRO A 635 -39.26 7.80 -1.43
CA PRO A 635 -39.35 8.86 -2.45
C PRO A 635 -39.09 10.24 -1.84
N GLY A 636 -38.21 11.02 -2.47
CA GLY A 636 -37.75 12.31 -1.95
C GLY A 636 -36.38 12.25 -1.26
N ASP A 637 -35.97 11.10 -0.73
CA ASP A 637 -34.65 10.98 -0.10
C ASP A 637 -33.53 11.15 -1.12
N ILE A 638 -32.42 11.73 -0.69
CA ILE A 638 -31.20 11.79 -1.50
C ILE A 638 -30.37 10.54 -1.20
N LEU A 639 -30.02 9.81 -2.25
CA LEU A 639 -29.12 8.67 -2.21
C LEU A 639 -27.74 9.07 -2.69
N THR A 640 -26.73 8.52 -2.03
CA THR A 640 -25.41 8.37 -2.61
C THR A 640 -25.41 7.11 -3.46
N ILE A 641 -25.22 7.27 -4.77
CA ILE A 641 -25.03 6.16 -5.70
C ILE A 641 -23.63 6.19 -6.29
N THR A 642 -23.10 5.03 -6.68
CA THR A 642 -21.90 4.92 -7.51
C THR A 642 -22.27 4.49 -8.92
N ALA A 643 -21.67 5.09 -9.95
CA ALA A 643 -21.80 4.63 -11.33
C ALA A 643 -20.43 4.44 -11.99
N GLN A 644 -20.37 3.50 -12.94
CA GLN A 644 -19.16 3.20 -13.71
C GLN A 644 -19.03 4.07 -14.96
N GLU A 645 -20.15 4.47 -15.55
CA GLU A 645 -20.17 5.38 -16.70
C GLU A 645 -21.36 6.32 -16.62
N ILE A 646 -21.17 7.53 -17.13
CA ILE A 646 -22.23 8.53 -17.30
C ILE A 646 -22.40 8.81 -18.79
N ILE A 647 -23.64 8.69 -19.27
CA ILE A 647 -24.01 8.89 -20.68
C ILE A 647 -24.83 10.18 -20.81
N PRO A 648 -24.19 11.30 -21.19
CA PRO A 648 -24.88 12.55 -21.46
C PRO A 648 -25.54 12.53 -22.85
N LYS A 649 -26.69 13.19 -22.95
CA LYS A 649 -27.36 13.60 -24.18
C LYS A 649 -27.87 15.02 -23.99
N PHE A 650 -27.83 15.82 -25.04
CA PHE A 650 -28.44 17.15 -25.03
C PHE A 650 -29.68 17.15 -25.91
N LYS A 651 -30.83 17.55 -25.35
CA LYS A 651 -32.10 17.61 -26.07
C LYS A 651 -32.97 18.71 -25.49
N ASP A 652 -33.68 19.45 -26.34
CA ASP A 652 -34.62 20.52 -25.94
C ASP A 652 -33.97 21.57 -25.00
N GLY A 653 -32.69 21.88 -25.24
CA GLY A 653 -31.92 22.84 -24.47
C GLY A 653 -31.55 22.38 -23.05
N ARG A 654 -31.64 21.09 -22.71
CA ARG A 654 -31.33 20.56 -21.38
C ARG A 654 -30.53 19.25 -21.45
N TRP A 655 -29.83 18.94 -20.36
CA TRP A 655 -29.01 17.74 -20.23
C TRP A 655 -29.83 16.55 -19.75
N LEU A 656 -29.82 15.48 -20.54
CA LEU A 656 -30.33 14.15 -20.21
C LEU A 656 -29.15 13.23 -19.90
N ILE A 657 -29.20 12.50 -18.80
CA ILE A 657 -28.09 11.68 -18.30
C ILE A 657 -28.60 10.28 -17.97
N GLY A 658 -27.89 9.27 -18.44
CA GLY A 658 -28.02 7.90 -17.97
C GLY A 658 -26.78 7.45 -17.20
N ALA A 659 -26.95 6.54 -16.23
CA ALA A 659 -25.86 5.93 -15.49
C ALA A 659 -25.75 4.43 -15.77
N VAL A 660 -24.52 3.94 -15.96
CA VAL A 660 -24.21 2.51 -16.10
C VAL A 660 -23.77 1.95 -14.75
N VAL A 661 -24.37 0.83 -14.35
CA VAL A 661 -24.20 0.19 -13.04
C VAL A 661 -24.41 1.14 -11.83
N PRO A 662 -25.56 1.85 -11.74
CA PRO A 662 -25.86 2.68 -10.58
C PRO A 662 -26.15 1.81 -9.33
N ALA A 663 -25.23 1.79 -8.37
CA ALA A 663 -25.38 1.04 -7.12
C ALA A 663 -25.57 1.98 -5.92
N VAL A 664 -26.52 1.67 -5.04
CA VAL A 664 -26.79 2.47 -3.83
C VAL A 664 -25.71 2.19 -2.78
N ARG A 665 -25.13 3.27 -2.24
CA ARG A 665 -24.16 3.19 -1.15
C ARG A 665 -24.79 3.54 0.19
N ASP A 666 -25.44 4.70 0.26
CA ASP A 666 -26.04 5.18 1.50
C ASP A 666 -27.11 6.25 1.21
N ILE A 667 -27.83 6.66 2.26
CA ILE A 667 -28.76 7.79 2.26
C ILE A 667 -27.98 9.05 2.66
N GLU A 668 -28.03 10.07 1.82
CA GLU A 668 -27.39 11.37 2.06
C GLU A 668 -28.33 12.26 2.89
N LEU A 669 -28.08 12.31 4.20
CA LEU A 669 -28.92 13.04 5.15
C LEU A 669 -28.65 14.55 5.17
N ALA A 670 -27.47 15.00 4.74
CA ALA A 670 -27.09 16.41 4.82
C ALA A 670 -27.59 17.24 3.62
N ARG A 671 -27.92 16.58 2.50
CA ARG A 671 -28.28 17.24 1.25
C ARG A 671 -29.79 17.22 1.03
N LYS A 672 -30.37 18.39 0.74
CA LYS A 672 -31.83 18.54 0.49
C LYS A 672 -32.26 18.35 -0.96
N ASN A 673 -31.33 18.57 -1.91
CA ASN A 673 -31.60 18.50 -3.35
C ASN A 673 -30.59 17.56 -4.01
N PRO A 674 -30.96 16.80 -5.06
CA PRO A 674 -29.99 16.00 -5.79
C PRO A 674 -29.02 16.90 -6.56
N GLU A 675 -27.96 16.30 -7.09
CA GLU A 675 -27.03 17.00 -7.96
C GLU A 675 -27.69 17.41 -9.28
N THR A 676 -27.14 18.48 -9.84
CA THR A 676 -27.48 18.97 -11.16
C THR A 676 -26.80 18.15 -12.24
N ALA A 677 -27.36 18.18 -13.44
CA ALA A 677 -26.80 17.52 -14.61
C ALA A 677 -25.36 17.99 -14.88
N GLU A 678 -25.11 19.28 -14.70
CA GLU A 678 -23.82 19.92 -14.89
C GLU A 678 -22.79 19.48 -13.84
N GLU A 679 -23.19 19.34 -12.56
CA GLU A 679 -22.34 18.78 -11.50
C GLU A 679 -21.94 17.33 -11.80
N ILE A 680 -22.92 16.51 -12.20
CA ILE A 680 -22.70 15.10 -12.56
C ILE A 680 -21.76 15.00 -13.77
N ILE A 681 -22.01 15.77 -14.83
CA ILE A 681 -21.19 15.78 -16.05
C ILE A 681 -19.76 16.23 -15.76
N LYS A 682 -19.56 17.31 -14.99
CA LYS A 682 -18.21 17.80 -14.65
C LYS A 682 -17.43 16.78 -13.82
N ARG A 683 -18.09 16.15 -12.84
CA ARG A 683 -17.43 15.14 -12.01
C ARG A 683 -17.11 13.89 -12.81
N ALA A 684 -18.03 13.42 -13.66
CA ALA A 684 -17.80 12.30 -14.55
C ALA A 684 -16.66 12.58 -15.55
N TYR A 685 -16.58 13.81 -16.10
CA TYR A 685 -15.50 14.23 -16.99
C TYR A 685 -14.15 14.24 -16.27
N ALA A 686 -14.08 14.86 -15.08
CA ALA A 686 -12.86 14.91 -14.28
C ALA A 686 -12.37 13.52 -13.85
N ALA A 687 -13.28 12.57 -13.69
CA ALA A 687 -13.00 11.20 -13.32
C ALA A 687 -12.80 10.25 -14.52
N GLY A 688 -12.92 10.73 -15.76
CA GLY A 688 -12.72 9.92 -16.97
C GLY A 688 -13.83 8.93 -17.31
N ILE A 689 -15.00 9.02 -16.65
CA ILE A 689 -16.12 8.08 -16.85
C ILE A 689 -17.28 8.66 -17.68
N LEU A 690 -17.10 9.86 -18.25
CA LEU A 690 -18.10 10.51 -19.09
C LEU A 690 -18.00 10.01 -20.54
N GLN A 691 -19.10 9.49 -21.07
CA GLN A 691 -19.18 9.03 -22.45
C GLN A 691 -19.42 10.19 -23.42
N ILE A 692 -18.38 10.63 -24.14
CA ILE A 692 -18.44 11.80 -25.03
C ILE A 692 -18.60 11.37 -26.49
N SER A 693 -19.85 11.32 -26.96
CA SER A 693 -20.15 11.19 -28.40
C SER A 693 -19.87 12.51 -29.16
N PRO A 694 -19.62 12.47 -30.48
CA PRO A 694 -19.37 13.67 -31.28
C PRO A 694 -20.44 14.76 -31.13
N ASP A 695 -21.71 14.38 -31.24
CA ASP A 695 -22.86 15.29 -31.19
C ASP A 695 -22.99 16.00 -29.84
N VAL A 696 -22.55 15.33 -28.77
CA VAL A 696 -22.60 15.84 -27.41
C VAL A 696 -21.37 16.71 -27.09
N ARG A 697 -20.22 16.45 -27.73
CA ARG A 697 -18.97 17.16 -27.47
C ARG A 697 -19.07 18.66 -27.71
N ASP A 698 -19.67 19.05 -28.83
CA ASP A 698 -19.78 20.46 -29.20
C ASP A 698 -20.64 21.21 -28.18
N GLU A 699 -21.70 20.57 -27.70
CA GLU A 699 -22.58 21.15 -26.70
C GLU A 699 -21.96 21.21 -25.31
N LEU A 700 -21.14 20.22 -24.94
CA LEU A 700 -20.34 20.25 -23.71
C LEU A 700 -19.33 21.41 -23.72
N LYS A 701 -18.70 21.68 -24.88
CA LYS A 701 -17.79 22.83 -25.07
C LYS A 701 -18.55 24.16 -24.99
N LYS A 702 -19.68 24.30 -25.71
CA LYS A 702 -20.55 25.49 -25.66
C LYS A 702 -21.03 25.79 -24.24
N SER A 703 -21.41 24.75 -23.51
CA SER A 703 -21.86 24.82 -22.12
C SER A 703 -20.72 25.01 -21.10
N LYS A 704 -19.45 25.09 -21.55
CA LYS A 704 -18.25 25.20 -20.68
C LYS A 704 -18.17 24.10 -19.61
N LEU A 705 -18.70 22.92 -19.91
CA LEU A 705 -18.65 21.76 -19.01
C LEU A 705 -17.35 20.97 -19.19
N ILE A 706 -16.68 21.15 -20.33
CA ILE A 706 -15.34 20.63 -20.65
C ILE A 706 -14.46 21.76 -21.21
N SER A 707 -13.12 21.65 -21.10
CA SER A 707 -12.20 22.71 -21.55
C SER A 707 -12.12 22.82 -23.09
N SER A 708 -11.91 24.04 -23.60
CA SER A 708 -11.80 24.35 -25.03
C SER A 708 -10.39 24.16 -25.61
N SER A 709 -9.36 24.05 -24.77
CA SER A 709 -7.98 23.81 -25.19
C SER A 709 -7.71 22.30 -25.32
N GLU A 710 -7.75 21.80 -26.55
CA GLU A 710 -7.27 20.46 -26.88
C GLU A 710 -5.75 20.49 -27.07
N SER A 711 -5.02 19.83 -26.19
CA SER A 711 -3.68 19.28 -26.46
C SER A 711 -3.35 18.23 -25.40
N PHE A 712 -3.90 17.02 -25.55
CA PHE A 712 -3.29 15.82 -24.97
C PHE A 712 -2.34 15.27 -26.02
N ALA A 713 -1.08 15.71 -25.94
CA ALA A 713 -0.01 15.18 -26.77
C ALA A 713 0.43 13.83 -26.19
N ILE A 714 0.53 12.85 -27.10
CA ILE A 714 1.06 11.50 -26.93
C ILE A 714 2.43 11.57 -26.24
N ILE A 715 2.59 10.90 -25.10
CA ILE A 715 3.92 10.63 -24.52
C ILE A 715 4.31 9.22 -24.98
N GLU A 716 5.04 9.15 -26.08
CA GLU A 716 5.93 8.01 -26.35
C GLU A 716 7.08 8.08 -25.34
N ALA A 717 7.10 7.16 -24.39
CA ALA A 717 8.25 6.97 -23.52
C ALA A 717 9.32 6.19 -24.30
N LYS A 718 10.37 6.90 -24.74
CA LYS A 718 11.65 6.28 -25.09
C LYS A 718 12.28 5.66 -23.85
N LYS A 719 12.87 4.47 -24.03
CA LYS A 719 13.77 3.79 -23.09
C LYS A 719 15.00 4.66 -22.80
N GLU A 720 15.47 4.62 -21.55
CA GLU A 720 16.85 4.32 -21.10
C GLU A 720 17.15 4.97 -19.74
N GLY A 721 17.92 4.26 -18.89
CA GLY A 721 18.61 4.83 -17.72
C GLY A 721 18.46 4.02 -16.44
N GLU A 722 19.53 3.37 -16.02
CA GLU A 722 19.71 2.66 -14.76
C GLU A 722 19.63 3.59 -13.52
N ALA A 723 19.43 3.00 -12.35
CA ALA A 723 19.17 3.66 -11.07
C ALA A 723 20.34 4.52 -10.51
N GLY A 724 20.04 5.61 -9.79
CA GLY A 724 21.01 6.33 -8.94
C GLY A 724 20.48 7.57 -8.20
N GLU A 725 20.32 7.46 -6.87
CA GLU A 725 20.45 8.47 -5.81
C GLU A 725 20.16 9.99 -6.05
N ARG A 726 19.24 10.54 -5.22
CA ARG A 726 19.26 11.89 -4.56
C ARG A 726 19.07 13.16 -5.42
N GLY A 727 17.83 13.69 -5.44
CA GLY A 727 17.53 15.14 -5.42
C GLY A 727 17.71 15.95 -6.71
N ASN A 728 17.36 15.39 -7.87
CA ASN A 728 17.52 16.04 -9.16
C ASN A 728 16.20 16.58 -9.73
N ILE A 729 15.93 17.88 -9.62
CA ILE A 729 14.87 18.52 -10.45
C ILE A 729 15.07 18.22 -11.94
N THR A 730 13.98 18.12 -12.71
CA THR A 730 14.03 17.78 -14.14
C THR A 730 14.23 18.98 -15.07
N ILE A 731 14.53 20.15 -14.48
CA ILE A 731 14.88 21.36 -15.20
C ILE A 731 16.28 21.19 -15.80
N THR A 732 16.35 21.20 -17.13
CA THR A 732 17.62 21.12 -17.87
C THR A 732 18.09 22.49 -18.33
N LYS A 733 19.37 22.58 -18.72
CA LYS A 733 19.96 23.79 -19.30
C LYS A 733 19.12 24.32 -20.45
N GLY A 734 18.94 25.64 -20.50
CA GLY A 734 18.19 26.33 -21.55
C GLY A 734 16.68 26.38 -21.34
N MET A 735 16.13 25.58 -20.42
CA MET A 735 14.73 25.71 -20.03
C MET A 735 14.46 27.07 -19.41
N LYS A 736 13.23 27.55 -19.60
CA LYS A 736 12.72 28.79 -19.01
C LYS A 736 11.31 28.56 -18.52
N GLY A 737 10.85 29.44 -17.66
CA GLY A 737 9.54 29.29 -17.04
C GLY A 737 9.16 30.48 -16.19
N ASP A 738 7.98 30.36 -15.61
CA ASP A 738 7.52 31.25 -14.56
C ASP A 738 7.49 30.50 -13.22
N GLY A 739 7.13 31.20 -12.15
CA GLY A 739 7.16 30.64 -10.81
C GLY A 739 6.72 31.63 -9.77
N VAL A 740 6.69 31.16 -8.52
CA VAL A 740 6.31 31.97 -7.37
C VAL A 740 7.25 31.76 -6.20
N LEU A 741 7.42 32.85 -5.44
CA LEU A 741 7.92 32.80 -4.09
C LEU A 741 6.71 32.87 -3.14
N GLN A 742 6.49 31.83 -2.33
CA GLN A 742 5.26 31.68 -1.55
C GLN A 742 5.57 31.42 -0.08
N LEU A 743 4.97 32.20 0.83
CA LEU A 743 5.01 31.92 2.26
C LEU A 743 4.06 30.78 2.59
N HIS A 744 4.52 29.78 3.32
CA HIS A 744 3.71 28.69 3.85
C HIS A 744 3.78 28.68 5.38
N ILE A 745 2.64 28.89 6.04
CA ILE A 745 2.50 28.90 7.49
C ILE A 745 1.74 27.64 7.90
N MET A 746 2.28 26.86 8.82
CA MET A 746 1.67 25.61 9.30
C MET A 746 1.47 25.69 10.81
N GLY A 747 0.54 24.90 11.35
CA GLY A 747 0.31 24.86 12.80
C GLY A 747 -0.56 25.99 13.33
N LEU A 748 -1.39 26.61 12.48
CA LEU A 748 -2.27 27.70 12.89
C LEU A 748 -3.50 27.17 13.62
N THR A 749 -3.89 27.88 14.68
CA THR A 749 -5.20 27.73 15.31
C THR A 749 -6.26 28.42 14.47
N GLU A 750 -7.53 28.05 14.68
CA GLU A 750 -8.67 28.70 14.03
C GLU A 750 -8.70 30.22 14.30
N ASP A 751 -8.37 30.65 15.52
CA ASP A 751 -8.23 32.08 15.87
C ASP A 751 -7.09 32.76 15.09
N GLY A 752 -5.97 32.07 14.89
CA GLY A 752 -4.87 32.55 14.05
C GLY A 752 -5.29 32.78 12.60
N VAL A 753 -6.05 31.85 12.02
CA VAL A 753 -6.63 31.99 10.67
C VAL A 753 -7.59 33.18 10.61
N LYS A 754 -8.49 33.33 11.59
CA LYS A 754 -9.41 34.47 11.68
C LYS A 754 -8.67 35.81 11.75
N LYS A 755 -7.57 35.89 12.51
CA LYS A 755 -6.72 37.09 12.60
C LYS A 755 -6.05 37.44 11.26
N ILE A 756 -5.54 36.44 10.54
CA ILE A 756 -4.97 36.63 9.20
C ILE A 756 -6.04 37.13 8.23
N MET A 757 -7.22 36.51 8.23
CA MET A 757 -8.30 36.87 7.31
C MET A 757 -8.85 38.28 7.55
N ARG A 758 -9.00 38.68 8.82
CA ARG A 758 -9.38 40.06 9.19
C ARG A 758 -8.37 41.10 8.69
N ASN A 759 -7.10 40.73 8.52
CA ASN A 759 -6.04 41.61 8.03
C ASN A 759 -5.67 41.35 6.56
N SER A 760 -6.41 40.52 5.83
CA SER A 760 -6.08 40.05 4.47
C SER A 760 -5.73 41.20 3.51
N LEU A 761 -6.52 42.26 3.47
CA LEU A 761 -6.26 43.44 2.62
C LEU A 761 -4.95 44.15 2.99
N ARG A 762 -4.68 44.33 4.28
CA ARG A 762 -3.45 44.95 4.78
C ARG A 762 -2.24 44.07 4.48
N ILE A 763 -2.38 42.75 4.61
CA ILE A 763 -1.34 41.77 4.27
C ILE A 763 -1.01 41.86 2.78
N MET A 764 -2.00 41.79 1.90
CA MET A 764 -1.76 41.86 0.45
C MET A 764 -1.20 43.23 0.03
N ALA A 765 -1.60 44.32 0.70
CA ALA A 765 -1.00 45.64 0.48
C ALA A 765 0.47 45.68 0.92
N ALA A 766 0.81 45.05 2.05
CA ALA A 766 2.18 44.97 2.54
C ALA A 766 3.08 44.14 1.62
N VAL A 767 2.58 43.01 1.10
CA VAL A 767 3.29 42.20 0.09
C VAL A 767 3.72 43.05 -1.12
N ARG A 768 2.83 43.92 -1.63
CA ARG A 768 3.14 44.80 -2.78
C ARG A 768 4.20 45.85 -2.46
N LYS A 769 4.37 46.23 -1.19
CA LYS A 769 5.39 47.19 -0.75
C LYS A 769 6.77 46.54 -0.54
N GLY A 770 6.86 45.21 -0.52
CA GLY A 770 8.10 44.46 -0.39
C GLY A 770 8.18 43.61 0.88
N LEU A 771 9.30 42.88 1.02
CA LEU A 771 9.49 41.89 2.09
C LEU A 771 9.47 42.47 3.52
N LYS A 772 10.09 43.64 3.77
CA LYS A 772 10.14 44.23 5.14
C LYS A 772 8.76 44.65 5.68
N PRO A 773 7.94 45.43 4.92
CA PRO A 773 6.56 45.73 5.34
C PRO A 773 5.69 44.48 5.52
N PHE A 774 5.87 43.47 4.65
CA PHE A 774 5.15 42.20 4.78
C PHE A 774 5.55 41.42 6.03
N ARG A 775 6.85 41.37 6.34
CA ARG A 775 7.39 40.77 7.57
C ARG A 775 6.81 41.45 8.81
N ASP A 776 6.74 42.79 8.85
CA ASP A 776 6.24 43.54 10.01
C ASP A 776 4.79 43.18 10.34
N ILE A 777 3.93 43.20 9.31
CA ILE A 777 2.52 42.88 9.52
C ILE A 777 2.36 41.42 9.93
N MET A 778 3.05 40.49 9.28
CA MET A 778 2.92 39.07 9.61
C MET A 778 3.45 38.77 11.02
N GLN A 779 4.55 39.39 11.45
CA GLN A 779 5.08 39.24 12.80
C GLN A 779 4.11 39.70 13.89
N SER A 780 3.25 40.68 13.60
CA SER A 780 2.19 41.11 14.53
C SER A 780 1.01 40.14 14.60
N LEU A 781 0.86 39.24 13.62
CA LEU A 781 -0.32 38.39 13.44
C LEU A 781 -0.08 36.92 13.79
N ILE A 782 1.15 36.42 13.65
CA ILE A 782 1.46 35.01 13.85
C ILE A 782 2.65 34.81 14.81
N SER A 783 2.55 33.77 15.63
CA SER A 783 3.65 33.19 16.42
C SER A 783 4.05 31.79 15.93
N ALA A 784 3.40 31.28 14.88
CA ALA A 784 3.61 29.95 14.32
C ALA A 784 4.87 29.87 13.42
N GLY A 785 5.38 28.65 13.24
CA GLY A 785 6.47 28.37 12.32
C GLY A 785 6.03 28.51 10.85
N CYS A 786 6.91 29.03 10.01
CA CYS A 786 6.68 29.15 8.57
C CYS A 786 7.91 28.69 7.78
N HIS A 787 7.79 28.58 6.47
CA HIS A 787 8.90 28.51 5.52
C HIS A 787 8.48 29.21 4.22
N ILE A 788 9.44 29.45 3.32
CA ILE A 788 9.16 30.04 2.01
C ILE A 788 9.43 29.00 0.93
N ASP A 789 8.44 28.75 0.10
CA ASP A 789 8.55 27.88 -1.06
C ASP A 789 8.98 28.67 -2.29
N LEU A 790 10.02 28.19 -2.96
CA LEU A 790 10.37 28.55 -4.34
C LEU A 790 9.77 27.49 -5.26
N ARG A 791 8.77 27.86 -6.07
CA ARG A 791 8.11 26.95 -7.01
C ARG A 791 8.35 27.43 -8.44
N LEU A 792 8.94 26.57 -9.25
CA LEU A 792 9.33 26.83 -10.63
C LEU A 792 8.47 25.98 -11.55
N HIS A 793 7.76 26.62 -12.46
CA HIS A 793 6.99 25.98 -13.51
C HIS A 793 7.77 26.07 -14.83
N PRO A 794 8.27 24.95 -15.37
CA PRO A 794 8.91 24.94 -16.69
C PRO A 794 7.87 25.19 -17.78
N SER A 795 8.15 26.13 -18.70
CA SER A 795 7.25 26.46 -19.81
C SER A 795 6.85 25.20 -20.59
N GLY A 796 5.54 25.02 -20.79
CA GLY A 796 4.99 23.86 -21.50
C GLY A 796 4.74 22.62 -20.62
N MET A 797 5.13 22.62 -19.35
CA MET A 797 4.82 21.53 -18.41
C MET A 797 3.52 21.80 -17.65
N ASN A 798 2.89 20.76 -17.09
CA ASN A 798 1.65 20.86 -16.29
C ASN A 798 1.89 20.67 -14.78
N TYR A 799 3.14 20.85 -14.35
CA TYR A 799 3.58 20.71 -12.97
C TYR A 799 4.58 21.82 -12.60
N TRP A 800 4.76 22.07 -11.32
CA TRP A 800 5.88 22.84 -10.79
C TRP A 800 6.85 21.92 -10.03
N GLU A 801 8.13 22.29 -10.03
CA GLU A 801 9.20 21.70 -9.22
C GLU A 801 9.82 22.80 -8.35
N GLY A 802 10.45 22.45 -7.24
CA GLY A 802 10.91 23.50 -6.33
C GLY A 802 11.42 23.02 -5.00
N GLY A 803 11.70 23.98 -4.13
CA GLY A 803 12.27 23.73 -2.81
C GLY A 803 11.86 24.78 -1.79
N GLU A 804 12.17 24.50 -0.54
CA GLU A 804 11.98 25.43 0.57
C GLU A 804 13.28 26.19 0.88
N ILE A 805 13.14 27.50 1.07
CA ILE A 805 14.17 28.37 1.61
C ILE A 805 13.96 28.37 3.13
N LEU A 806 14.96 27.91 3.87
CA LEU A 806 14.81 27.62 5.30
C LEU A 806 14.64 28.91 6.12
N ILE A 807 13.42 29.14 6.62
CA ILE A 807 13.15 30.23 7.54
C ILE A 807 12.11 29.82 8.60
N GLY A 808 12.54 29.13 9.65
CA GLY A 808 11.68 28.55 10.70
C GLY A 808 10.81 29.53 11.52
N ASN A 809 10.89 30.85 11.29
CA ASN A 809 9.93 31.83 11.80
C ASN A 809 9.87 33.08 10.90
N ILE A 810 8.85 33.91 11.10
CA ILE A 810 8.60 35.07 10.24
C ILE A 810 9.72 36.13 10.26
N LYS A 811 10.51 36.24 11.34
CA LYS A 811 11.60 37.23 11.44
C LYS A 811 12.73 36.96 10.45
N GLY A 812 12.91 35.71 10.03
CA GLY A 812 13.99 35.40 9.10
C GLY A 812 13.73 35.87 7.67
N LEU A 813 12.55 36.42 7.35
CA LEU A 813 12.31 37.19 6.12
C LEU A 813 13.29 38.36 5.98
N ASP A 814 13.80 38.92 7.08
CA ASP A 814 14.80 39.99 7.05
C ASP A 814 16.09 39.53 6.37
N LYS A 815 16.48 38.25 6.55
CA LYS A 815 17.65 37.68 5.86
C LYS A 815 17.47 37.63 4.34
N LEU A 816 16.24 37.38 3.87
CA LEU A 816 15.93 37.39 2.45
C LEU A 816 15.78 38.82 1.92
N ALA A 817 15.17 39.72 2.70
CA ALA A 817 14.99 41.12 2.32
C ALA A 817 16.33 41.85 2.13
N ASP A 818 17.32 41.56 2.99
CA ASP A 818 18.65 42.17 2.95
C ASP A 818 19.66 41.37 2.14
N TYR A 819 19.22 40.32 1.42
CA TYR A 819 20.08 39.38 0.71
C TYR A 819 20.77 40.00 -0.52
N LYS A 820 22.10 39.93 -0.58
CA LYS A 820 22.94 40.59 -1.60
C LYS A 820 23.84 39.61 -2.34
N PRO A 821 24.37 39.99 -3.52
CA PRO A 821 25.46 39.26 -4.16
C PRO A 821 26.65 39.08 -3.20
N GLY A 822 27.02 37.83 -2.95
CA GLY A 822 28.01 37.38 -1.97
C GLY A 822 27.42 36.48 -0.88
N ASP A 823 26.12 36.60 -0.61
CA ASP A 823 25.47 35.91 0.50
C ASP A 823 25.04 34.47 0.13
N SER A 824 24.79 33.65 1.16
CA SER A 824 24.34 32.24 1.05
C SER A 824 23.18 31.93 2.01
N LEU A 825 22.20 31.15 1.57
CA LEU A 825 21.06 30.65 2.36
C LEU A 825 20.99 29.13 2.29
N ARG A 826 20.48 28.52 3.37
CA ARG A 826 20.11 27.11 3.34
C ARG A 826 18.85 26.94 2.49
N PHE A 827 18.91 25.95 1.62
CA PHE A 827 17.86 25.55 0.71
C PHE A 827 17.64 24.04 0.82
N MET A 828 16.44 23.59 0.46
CA MET A 828 16.14 22.17 0.39
C MET A 828 15.16 21.93 -0.74
N TRP A 829 15.58 21.18 -1.77
CA TRP A 829 14.63 20.69 -2.77
C TRP A 829 13.54 19.88 -2.08
N LYS A 830 12.30 20.03 -2.53
CA LYS A 830 11.19 19.24 -1.98
C LYS A 830 11.42 17.77 -2.33
N GLN A 831 11.64 16.96 -1.29
CA GLN A 831 11.79 15.51 -1.37
C GLN A 831 10.50 14.85 -0.90
N PRO A 832 10.08 13.73 -1.51
CA PRO A 832 8.91 12.97 -1.06
C PRO A 832 9.00 12.67 0.43
N ARG A 833 7.88 12.84 1.15
CA ARG A 833 7.86 12.49 2.59
C ARG A 833 7.98 10.98 2.74
N LYS A 834 8.49 10.52 3.89
CA LYS A 834 8.52 9.08 4.23
C LYS A 834 7.10 8.50 4.12
N GLY A 835 6.84 7.69 3.09
CA GLY A 835 5.50 7.12 2.77
C GLY A 835 4.81 7.73 1.52
N GLU A 836 5.30 8.83 0.97
CA GLU A 836 5.05 9.28 -0.39
C GLU A 836 6.24 8.73 -1.20
N GLY A 837 6.04 7.67 -2.00
CA GLY A 837 7.16 6.82 -2.44
C GLY A 837 8.30 7.50 -3.20
N GLU A 838 9.35 6.74 -3.47
CA GLU A 838 10.63 7.20 -4.03
C GLU A 838 10.47 7.89 -5.39
N ALA A 839 10.23 9.19 -5.37
CA ALA A 839 10.36 10.06 -6.53
C ALA A 839 11.58 10.95 -6.31
N GLU A 840 12.47 11.04 -7.30
CA GLU A 840 13.67 11.89 -7.21
C GLU A 840 13.32 13.39 -7.10
N VAL A 841 12.09 13.77 -7.47
CA VAL A 841 11.56 15.14 -7.47
C VAL A 841 10.10 15.19 -7.01
N ILE A 842 9.77 16.12 -6.11
CA ILE A 842 8.38 16.51 -5.88
C ILE A 842 7.88 17.39 -7.02
N ARG A 843 6.85 16.92 -7.73
CA ARG A 843 6.06 17.69 -8.68
C ARG A 843 4.71 18.01 -8.07
N GLY A 844 4.35 19.29 -8.00
CA GLY A 844 3.01 19.71 -7.58
C GLY A 844 2.18 20.24 -8.74
N PRO A 845 0.85 20.26 -8.61
CA PRO A 845 -0.02 20.76 -9.66
C PRO A 845 0.08 22.28 -9.78
N LEU A 846 -0.04 22.81 -11.01
CA LEU A 846 0.07 24.25 -11.29
C LEU A 846 -0.93 25.12 -10.51
N SER A 847 -2.06 24.56 -10.09
CA SER A 847 -3.05 25.26 -9.26
C SER A 847 -2.46 25.84 -7.97
N TRP A 848 -1.35 25.28 -7.47
CA TRP A 848 -0.67 25.77 -6.28
C TRP A 848 0.03 27.11 -6.47
N LEU A 849 0.36 27.45 -7.71
CA LEU A 849 0.97 28.74 -8.07
C LEU A 849 -0.04 29.89 -8.00
N ASP A 850 -1.34 29.59 -7.86
CA ASP A 850 -2.40 30.58 -7.67
C ASP A 850 -2.88 30.70 -6.21
N PHE A 851 -2.50 29.77 -5.33
CA PHE A 851 -2.86 29.84 -3.91
C PHE A 851 -2.19 31.03 -3.23
N GLY A 852 -2.97 31.89 -2.58
CA GLY A 852 -2.42 33.08 -1.95
C GLY A 852 -2.23 34.27 -2.89
N LYS A 853 -2.68 34.19 -4.16
CA LYS A 853 -2.48 35.23 -5.18
C LYS A 853 -3.26 36.52 -4.93
N LYS A 854 -4.55 36.38 -4.60
CA LYS A 854 -5.48 37.51 -4.38
C LYS A 854 -5.74 37.78 -2.90
N SER A 855 -5.75 36.72 -2.09
CA SER A 855 -5.93 36.73 -0.64
C SER A 855 -5.19 35.52 -0.06
N PRO A 856 -4.87 35.51 1.25
CA PRO A 856 -4.34 34.32 1.92
C PRO A 856 -5.22 33.08 1.64
N ALA A 857 -4.61 31.99 1.17
CA ALA A 857 -5.30 30.71 0.94
C ALA A 857 -5.25 29.88 2.22
N ILE A 858 -6.40 29.33 2.64
CA ILE A 858 -6.56 28.58 3.88
C ILE A 858 -6.68 27.10 3.54
N PHE A 859 -6.03 26.27 4.33
CA PHE A 859 -6.13 24.82 4.27
C PHE A 859 -6.55 24.30 5.64
N GLU A 860 -7.62 23.50 5.68
CA GLU A 860 -8.19 22.92 6.88
C GLU A 860 -7.33 21.75 7.42
N PRO A 861 -7.47 21.38 8.71
CA PRO A 861 -6.75 20.24 9.26
C PRO A 861 -6.93 18.96 8.42
N GLY A 862 -5.82 18.35 8.01
CA GLY A 862 -5.81 17.14 7.18
C GLY A 862 -5.83 17.40 5.66
N GLU A 863 -6.00 18.64 5.21
CA GLU A 863 -5.82 19.01 3.81
C GLU A 863 -4.34 19.09 3.41
N VAL A 864 -4.07 19.05 2.10
CA VAL A 864 -2.71 19.06 1.57
C VAL A 864 -2.02 20.39 1.91
N GLY A 865 -0.94 20.31 2.69
CA GLY A 865 -0.22 21.49 3.22
C GLY A 865 -0.56 21.85 4.66
N ALA A 866 -1.54 21.18 5.30
CA ALA A 866 -1.88 21.33 6.73
C ALA A 866 -1.45 20.10 7.56
N PHE A 867 -1.34 20.26 8.88
CA PHE A 867 -1.20 19.10 9.78
C PHE A 867 -2.59 18.53 10.10
N SER A 868 -2.64 17.29 10.59
CA SER A 868 -3.89 16.59 10.90
C SER A 868 -4.80 17.31 11.91
N LYS A 869 -4.28 18.25 12.71
CA LYS A 869 -5.02 18.93 13.79
C LYS A 869 -4.95 20.46 13.75
N SER A 870 -4.37 21.04 12.71
CA SER A 870 -4.16 22.50 12.65
C SER A 870 -4.16 23.00 11.22
N TYR A 871 -4.61 24.24 11.04
CA TYR A 871 -4.73 24.88 9.74
C TYR A 871 -3.36 25.24 9.16
N ALA A 872 -3.34 25.44 7.85
CA ALA A 872 -2.24 26.09 7.15
C ALA A 872 -2.73 27.26 6.31
N VAL A 873 -1.81 28.20 6.04
CA VAL A 873 -2.08 29.35 5.17
C VAL A 873 -0.93 29.54 4.18
N MET A 874 -1.26 29.81 2.92
CA MET A 874 -0.31 30.17 1.87
C MET A 874 -0.55 31.58 1.33
N ILE A 875 0.54 32.33 1.10
CA ILE A 875 0.51 33.71 0.59
C ILE A 875 1.62 33.89 -0.46
N ILE A 876 1.30 34.38 -1.66
CA ILE A 876 2.32 34.64 -2.69
C ILE A 876 3.03 35.95 -2.40
N ILE A 877 4.33 35.85 -2.16
CA ILE A 877 5.23 36.98 -1.91
C ILE A 877 5.63 37.63 -3.23
N ASP A 878 6.00 36.84 -4.23
CA ASP A 878 6.50 37.34 -5.51
C ASP A 878 6.22 36.39 -6.69
N PHE A 879 6.27 36.94 -7.89
CA PHE A 879 6.26 36.20 -9.15
C PHE A 879 7.63 36.25 -9.78
N ILE A 880 8.03 35.16 -10.42
CA ILE A 880 9.39 34.94 -10.89
C ILE A 880 9.34 34.49 -12.34
N ASP A 881 10.07 35.16 -13.21
CA ASP A 881 10.48 34.57 -14.48
C ASP A 881 11.89 34.01 -14.32
N TRP A 882 12.17 32.86 -14.92
CA TRP A 882 13.44 32.19 -14.73
C TRP A 882 13.97 31.52 -15.99
N LYS A 883 15.30 31.38 -16.02
CA LYS A 883 16.02 30.64 -17.05
C LYS A 883 17.09 29.76 -16.40
N ALA A 884 17.14 28.50 -16.81
CA ALA A 884 18.14 27.55 -16.36
C ALA A 884 19.40 27.67 -17.22
N HIS A 885 20.55 27.79 -16.57
CA HIS A 885 21.88 27.74 -17.18
C HIS A 885 22.53 26.40 -16.87
N LYS A 886 23.73 26.35 -16.28
CA LYS A 886 24.41 25.09 -15.96
C LYS A 886 23.56 24.23 -15.00
N GLN A 887 23.28 22.97 -15.38
CA GLN A 887 22.49 22.01 -14.59
C GLN A 887 23.28 20.70 -14.44
N GLU A 888 24.14 20.64 -13.44
CA GLU A 888 24.93 19.46 -13.08
C GLU A 888 24.32 18.77 -11.84
N GLU A 889 24.76 17.57 -11.52
CA GLU A 889 24.31 16.84 -10.31
C GLU A 889 24.50 17.67 -9.03
N HIS A 890 25.63 18.37 -8.90
CA HIS A 890 26.02 19.10 -7.70
C HIS A 890 25.82 20.62 -7.77
N ILE A 891 25.47 21.17 -8.93
CA ILE A 891 25.29 22.60 -9.16
C ILE A 891 24.08 22.82 -10.07
N LYS A 892 23.09 23.59 -9.60
CA LYS A 892 21.99 24.09 -10.43
C LYS A 892 22.08 25.62 -10.52
N GLU A 893 22.25 26.15 -11.73
CA GLU A 893 22.41 27.58 -11.99
C GLU A 893 21.16 28.17 -12.66
N PHE A 894 20.63 29.24 -12.06
CA PHE A 894 19.44 29.93 -12.53
C PHE A 894 19.69 31.43 -12.68
N GLU A 895 19.09 32.00 -13.71
CA GLU A 895 18.78 33.42 -13.78
C GLU A 895 17.34 33.61 -13.30
N PHE A 896 17.15 34.42 -12.25
CA PHE A 896 15.81 34.76 -11.74
C PHE A 896 15.51 36.24 -11.95
N ASN A 897 14.28 36.53 -12.34
CA ASN A 897 13.73 37.87 -12.45
C ASN A 897 12.50 37.99 -11.55
N PHE A 898 12.69 38.59 -10.38
CA PHE A 898 11.63 38.79 -9.39
C PHE A 898 10.83 40.06 -9.72
N THR A 899 9.51 39.94 -9.74
CA THR A 899 8.62 41.04 -10.14
C THR A 899 8.62 42.18 -9.11
N ARG A 900 8.53 41.85 -7.81
CA ARG A 900 8.39 42.83 -6.73
C ARG A 900 9.73 43.11 -6.03
N ASN A 901 10.51 42.07 -5.75
CA ASN A 901 11.76 42.16 -5.01
C ASN A 901 12.95 42.10 -5.97
N LYS A 902 13.07 43.13 -6.82
CA LYS A 902 14.08 43.19 -7.90
C LYS A 902 15.52 43.02 -7.39
N ASN A 903 15.80 43.38 -6.15
CA ASN A 903 17.10 43.18 -5.50
C ASN A 903 17.52 41.71 -5.43
N LEU A 904 16.59 40.76 -5.52
CA LEU A 904 16.84 39.32 -5.57
C LEU A 904 17.10 38.79 -6.99
N SER A 905 16.89 39.59 -8.03
CA SER A 905 17.07 39.16 -9.43
C SER A 905 18.54 38.98 -9.80
N GLY A 906 18.79 38.26 -10.88
CA GLY A 906 20.12 37.93 -11.39
C GLY A 906 20.49 36.46 -11.19
N ARG A 907 21.78 36.20 -11.10
CA ARG A 907 22.38 34.86 -11.06
C ARG A 907 22.30 34.23 -9.67
N TRP A 908 21.82 32.99 -9.63
CA TRP A 908 21.74 32.13 -8.45
C TRP A 908 22.38 30.77 -8.70
N LEU A 909 23.14 30.29 -7.72
CA LEU A 909 23.71 28.95 -7.69
C LEU A 909 23.11 28.17 -6.54
N PHE A 910 22.54 27.00 -6.82
CA PHE A 910 22.16 26.02 -5.81
C PHE A 910 23.21 24.93 -5.82
N MET A 911 23.92 24.77 -4.70
CA MET A 911 25.04 23.83 -4.57
C MET A 911 24.80 22.99 -3.33
N TYR A 912 25.05 21.68 -3.35
CA TYR A 912 24.99 20.90 -2.11
C TYR A 912 26.36 20.87 -1.42
N ALA A 913 26.36 21.01 -0.10
CA ALA A 913 27.52 20.78 0.75
C ALA A 913 27.35 19.41 1.45
N PRO A 914 28.33 18.50 1.38
CA PRO A 914 28.33 17.31 2.19
C PRO A 914 28.53 17.69 3.66
N ILE A 915 27.69 17.15 4.54
CA ILE A 915 27.86 17.22 5.98
C ILE A 915 28.07 15.80 6.51
N ALA A 916 28.52 15.65 7.76
CA ALA A 916 28.71 14.33 8.39
C ALA A 916 27.43 13.45 8.28
N ASP A 917 27.60 12.13 8.38
CA ASP A 917 26.53 11.12 8.31
C ASP A 917 25.87 10.97 6.92
N GLY A 918 26.60 11.23 5.84
CA GLY A 918 26.10 11.04 4.47
C GLY A 918 24.97 11.99 4.06
N LYS A 919 24.67 12.99 4.90
CA LYS A 919 23.64 14.02 4.63
C LYS A 919 24.22 15.12 3.75
N ARG A 920 23.39 15.68 2.88
CA ARG A 920 23.73 16.81 2.00
C ARG A 920 22.80 17.98 2.32
N ILE A 921 23.33 19.20 2.46
CA ILE A 921 22.52 20.41 2.59
C ILE A 921 22.69 21.25 1.32
N TRP A 922 21.58 21.61 0.68
CA TRP A 922 21.63 22.56 -0.43
C TRP A 922 21.80 23.99 0.09
N ILE A 923 22.63 24.75 -0.61
CA ILE A 923 22.94 26.14 -0.34
C ILE A 923 22.56 26.92 -1.59
N ALA A 924 21.62 27.86 -1.44
CA ALA A 924 21.32 28.84 -2.47
C ALA A 924 22.25 30.04 -2.27
N LYS A 925 23.15 30.30 -3.22
CA LYS A 925 24.14 31.38 -3.18
C LYS A 925 23.88 32.35 -4.32
N ARG A 926 23.99 33.65 -4.04
CA ARG A 926 24.10 34.68 -5.09
C ARG A 926 25.56 35.06 -5.22
N PRO A 927 26.27 34.70 -6.29
CA PRO A 927 27.69 35.05 -6.40
C PRO A 927 27.87 36.57 -6.57
N LYS A 928 28.98 37.14 -6.11
CA LYS A 928 29.31 38.55 -6.41
C LYS A 928 29.44 38.79 -7.92
N ASP A 929 30.02 37.81 -8.60
CA ASP A 929 30.13 37.76 -10.06
C ASP A 929 28.83 37.24 -10.69
N GLN A 930 28.18 38.11 -11.46
CA GLN A 930 26.90 37.82 -12.11
C GLN A 930 27.07 37.29 -13.55
N THR A 931 28.30 37.00 -13.99
CA THR A 931 28.54 36.32 -15.27
C THR A 931 28.20 34.83 -15.17
N PHE A 932 27.55 34.26 -16.17
CA PHE A 932 27.15 32.85 -16.18
C PHE A 932 28.29 31.95 -16.65
N PHE A 933 28.30 30.68 -16.24
CA PHE A 933 29.29 29.72 -16.74
C PHE A 933 29.19 29.58 -18.26
N LYS A 934 30.35 29.60 -18.93
CA LYS A 934 30.49 29.29 -20.36
C LYS A 934 30.54 27.77 -20.58
N ASP A 935 30.33 27.36 -21.83
CA ASP A 935 30.13 25.98 -22.24
C ASP A 935 31.41 25.12 -22.35
N GLU A 936 32.50 25.54 -21.71
CA GLU A 936 33.80 24.82 -21.71
C GLU A 936 33.93 23.83 -20.54
#